data_AF-A0AB38EZK9-F1
#
_entry.id   AF-A0AB38EZK9-F1
#
_cell.length_a   1.000
_cell.length_b   1.000
_cell.length_c   1.000
_cell.angle_alpha   90.00
_cell.angle_beta   90.00
_cell.angle_gamma   90.00
#
_symmetry.space_group_name_H-M   'P 1'
#
loop_
_entity.id
_entity.type
_entity.pdbx_description
1 polymer ?
#
loop_
_entity_poly.entity_id
_entity_poly.type
_entity_poly.pdbx_seq_one_letter_code
_entity_poly.pdbx_strand_id
1 'polypeptide(L)'
;MAWCLWDMLTHPRYGMGKRLGAADVDKWALYVIGQYCDQSVPDGFGGTEPRITCNAYLTTQRKAWDVLSDFCSAMRCMPVWNGQTLTFVQDRPSDKVWTYNRSNVVMPDDGAPFRYSFSALKDRHNAVEVNWIDPNNGWETATELVEDTQAIARYGRNVTKMDAFGCTSRGQAHRAGLWLIKTELLETQTVDFSVGAEGLRHVPGDVIEICDDDYAGISIGGRVLAVNSQTRTLTLDREITLPSSGTTLISLVDGSGNPVSVEVQSVTDGVKVKVSRVPDGVAGYSVWGLKLPTLRQRLFRCVSIRENDDGTYAITAVQHVPEKEAIVDNGAHFDGDQSGTVNGVTPPAVQHLTAEVTADSGEYQVLARWDTPKVVKGVSFMLRLTVAADDGSERLVSTARTAETTYRFTQLALGNYRLTVRAVNAWRQQGDPASVSFRIAAPAAPSRIELTPGYFQITATPHLAVYDPTVQFEFWFSEKRIADIRQVETTARYLGTALYWIAASINIKPGHDYYFYIRSVNTVGKSAFVEAVGRASDDAEGYLDFFKGQITESHLGKELLEKVDLTEDNASRLDEFSKEWKDANDKWNAMWAVKIEQTKDGKHYVAGIGLSMEDTEEGKLSQFLVAANRIAFIDPANGNETPMFVAQGNQIFMNDVFLKRLTAPTITSGGSPPVFSLTSDGKLTAKNADISGSVNANSGTLNNVTINENCQIKGKLSANQIEGDIVKTVSKSFPRTSTYASGTITVRISDDQKFDRQVMIPPVLFRGGKHENFNSNNQQSYWYSTCRLRVTRNGQEIFNQSTTDAQGVFSSVIDMPAGQGTLTLTFTVSSSGANNWTPTTSISDLLVVVMKKSTAGISIS
;
A
#
# COMPACT_ATOMS: atom_id res chain seq x y z
N MET A 1 6.83 2.45 23.98
CA MET A 1 7.49 3.14 22.86
C MET A 1 9.01 3.21 23.01
N ALA A 2 9.54 3.85 24.08
CA ALA A 2 10.99 3.98 24.31
C ALA A 2 11.74 2.62 24.30
N TRP A 3 11.14 1.56 24.83
CA TRP A 3 11.71 0.21 24.78
C TRP A 3 11.72 -0.42 23.39
N CYS A 4 10.74 -0.10 22.54
CA CYS A 4 10.74 -0.53 21.15
C CYS A 4 11.88 0.15 20.38
N LEU A 5 12.18 1.42 20.70
CA LEU A 5 13.34 2.13 20.15
C LEU A 5 14.66 1.51 20.63
N TRP A 6 14.79 1.22 21.93
CA TRP A 6 15.95 0.51 22.48
C TRP A 6 16.22 -0.81 21.76
N ASP A 7 15.17 -1.62 21.61
CA ASP A 7 15.25 -2.90 20.94
C ASP A 7 15.62 -2.73 19.45
N MET A 8 15.00 -1.79 18.73
CA MET A 8 15.37 -1.47 17.35
C MET A 8 16.84 -1.03 17.21
N LEU A 9 17.42 -0.35 18.20
CA LEU A 9 18.83 0.05 18.18
C LEU A 9 19.80 -1.10 18.51
N THR A 10 19.43 -1.98 19.43
CA THR A 10 20.34 -2.99 19.99
C THR A 10 20.15 -4.39 19.39
N HIS A 11 19.05 -4.64 18.68
CA HIS A 11 18.75 -5.97 18.16
C HIS A 11 19.57 -6.31 16.90
N PRO A 12 20.30 -7.45 16.86
CA PRO A 12 21.25 -7.75 15.78
C PRO A 12 20.61 -8.23 14.46
N ARG A 13 19.34 -8.67 14.51
CA ARG A 13 18.63 -9.25 13.35
C ARG A 13 17.94 -8.21 12.46
N TYR A 14 17.14 -7.33 13.05
CA TYR A 14 16.30 -6.35 12.34
C TYR A 14 16.65 -4.90 12.68
N GLY A 15 17.53 -4.69 13.65
CA GLY A 15 17.91 -3.39 14.18
C GLY A 15 19.36 -3.03 13.88
N MET A 16 19.88 -2.07 14.64
CA MET A 16 21.28 -1.62 14.55
C MET A 16 22.25 -2.42 15.42
N GLY A 17 21.84 -3.54 16.00
CA GLY A 17 22.63 -4.31 16.98
C GLY A 17 23.98 -4.87 16.51
N LYS A 18 24.26 -4.85 15.20
CA LYS A 18 25.59 -5.18 14.65
C LYS A 18 26.56 -4.00 14.67
N ARG A 19 26.06 -2.78 14.87
CA ARG A 19 26.82 -1.52 14.85
C ARG A 19 26.79 -0.79 16.19
N LEU A 20 25.69 -0.92 16.94
CA LEU A 20 25.51 -0.33 18.27
C LEU A 20 25.24 -1.47 19.26
N GLY A 21 26.08 -1.59 20.28
CA GLY A 21 25.84 -2.44 21.42
C GLY A 21 24.92 -1.76 22.45
N ALA A 22 24.43 -2.55 23.42
CA ALA A 22 23.66 -2.02 24.54
C ALA A 22 24.43 -1.00 25.38
N ALA A 23 25.77 -1.05 25.40
CA ALA A 23 26.58 -0.07 26.09
C ALA A 23 26.68 1.29 25.37
N ASP A 24 26.42 1.29 24.05
CA ASP A 24 26.54 2.50 23.21
C ASP A 24 25.26 3.35 23.24
N VAL A 25 24.21 2.90 23.92
CA VAL A 25 22.91 3.57 23.99
C VAL A 25 22.56 3.89 25.45
N ASP A 26 22.15 5.13 25.71
CA ASP A 26 21.76 5.59 27.03
C ASP A 26 20.35 5.07 27.40
N LYS A 27 20.31 3.91 28.06
CA LYS A 27 19.06 3.29 28.52
C LYS A 27 18.33 4.15 29.57
N TRP A 28 19.05 4.97 30.33
CA TRP A 28 18.48 5.71 31.45
C TRP A 28 17.72 6.93 30.95
N ALA A 29 18.23 7.61 29.91
CA ALA A 29 17.46 8.62 29.19
C ALA A 29 16.16 8.04 28.62
N LEU A 30 16.21 6.87 27.97
CA LEU A 30 15.02 6.20 27.44
C LEU A 30 14.04 5.74 28.53
N TYR A 31 14.53 5.32 29.70
CA TYR A 31 13.68 4.99 30.84
C TYR A 31 12.83 6.18 31.29
N VAL A 32 13.48 7.35 31.43
CA VAL A 32 12.82 8.59 31.84
C VAL A 32 11.81 9.08 30.79
N ILE A 33 12.15 8.93 29.50
CA ILE A 33 11.21 9.18 28.39
C ILE A 33 10.02 8.23 28.45
N GLY A 34 10.26 6.95 28.70
CA GLY A 34 9.20 5.93 28.87
C GLY A 34 8.23 6.30 29.99
N GLN A 35 8.75 6.69 31.16
CA GLN A 35 7.91 7.16 32.27
C GLN A 35 7.06 8.37 31.88
N TYR A 36 7.59 9.30 31.08
CA TYR A 36 6.82 10.45 30.59
C TYR A 36 5.73 10.04 29.58
N CYS A 37 6.01 9.09 28.68
CA CYS A 37 5.02 8.56 27.75
C CYS A 37 3.87 7.83 28.46
N ASP A 38 4.16 7.15 29.57
CA ASP A 38 3.21 6.32 30.31
C ASP A 38 2.31 7.13 31.28
N GLN A 39 2.54 8.44 31.44
CA GLN A 39 1.69 9.28 32.28
C GLN A 39 0.26 9.35 31.74
N SER A 40 -0.71 9.25 32.65
CA SER A 40 -2.14 9.31 32.33
C SER A 40 -2.57 10.74 32.04
N VAL A 41 -3.17 10.99 30.87
CA VAL A 41 -3.69 12.29 30.44
C VAL A 41 -5.15 12.15 29.93
N PRO A 42 -5.94 13.23 29.87
CA PRO A 42 -7.29 13.19 29.31
C PRO A 42 -7.32 12.68 27.85
N ASP A 43 -8.25 11.78 27.55
CA ASP A 43 -8.45 11.22 26.20
C ASP A 43 -9.34 12.09 25.29
N GLY A 44 -9.94 13.14 25.85
CA GLY A 44 -10.89 14.04 25.19
C GLY A 44 -12.34 13.57 25.16
N PHE A 45 -12.63 12.32 25.55
CA PHE A 45 -13.98 11.74 25.66
C PHE A 45 -14.50 11.68 27.10
N GLY A 46 -13.72 12.20 28.06
CA GLY A 46 -14.04 12.18 29.50
C GLY A 46 -13.33 11.06 30.28
N GLY A 47 -12.50 10.25 29.61
CA GLY A 47 -11.62 9.26 30.21
C GLY A 47 -10.16 9.71 30.22
N THR A 48 -9.26 8.75 30.40
CA THR A 48 -7.81 8.97 30.39
C THR A 48 -7.09 7.91 29.58
N GLU A 49 -5.97 8.28 28.97
CA GLU A 49 -5.07 7.40 28.23
C GLU A 49 -3.60 7.71 28.55
N PRO A 50 -2.65 6.79 28.29
CA PRO A 50 -1.23 7.13 28.34
C PRO A 50 -0.92 8.26 27.36
N ARG A 51 -0.04 9.20 27.75
CA ARG A 51 0.27 10.39 26.96
C ARG A 51 0.66 10.06 25.53
N ILE A 52 1.53 9.07 25.36
CA ILE A 52 2.05 8.64 24.06
C ILE A 52 2.06 7.11 23.99
N THR A 53 1.21 6.56 23.12
CA THR A 53 1.24 5.15 22.73
C THR A 53 1.71 5.01 21.29
N CYS A 54 2.29 3.86 20.95
CA CYS A 54 2.73 3.60 19.58
C CYS A 54 2.38 2.17 19.18
N ASN A 55 1.60 2.05 18.11
CA ASN A 55 1.22 0.82 17.45
C ASN A 55 1.62 0.94 15.98
N ALA A 56 2.79 0.41 15.62
CA ALA A 56 3.34 0.52 14.27
C ALA A 56 3.80 -0.84 13.74
N TYR A 57 3.61 -1.05 12.43
CA TYR A 57 4.11 -2.21 11.70
C TYR A 57 5.23 -1.77 10.75
N LEU A 58 6.40 -2.42 10.86
CA LEU A 58 7.54 -2.20 9.98
C LEU A 58 7.67 -3.38 9.02
N THR A 59 7.10 -3.25 7.82
CA THR A 59 7.02 -4.35 6.82
C THR A 59 8.06 -4.24 5.71
N THR A 60 8.67 -3.06 5.54
CA THR A 60 9.64 -2.78 4.47
C THR A 60 10.98 -2.34 5.03
N GLN A 61 12.05 -2.60 4.28
CA GLN A 61 13.39 -2.12 4.62
C GLN A 61 13.45 -0.60 4.40
N ARG A 62 13.81 0.14 5.45
CA ARG A 62 13.99 1.60 5.43
C ARG A 62 15.36 1.97 5.97
N LYS A 63 15.82 3.19 5.69
CA LYS A 63 17.06 3.70 6.30
C LYS A 63 16.88 3.75 7.82
N ALA A 64 17.87 3.28 8.57
CA ALA A 64 17.80 3.23 10.03
C ALA A 64 17.54 4.61 10.65
N TRP A 65 18.12 5.67 10.07
CA TRP A 65 17.89 7.05 10.50
C TRP A 65 16.44 7.49 10.36
N ASP A 66 15.76 7.12 9.25
CA ASP A 66 14.35 7.49 9.05
C ASP A 66 13.47 6.81 10.10
N VAL A 67 13.71 5.53 10.39
CA VAL A 67 12.97 4.80 11.43
C VAL A 67 13.28 5.38 12.81
N LEU A 68 14.54 5.67 13.13
CA LEU A 68 14.93 6.34 14.37
C LEU A 68 14.21 7.69 14.52
N SER A 69 14.16 8.49 13.46
CA SER A 69 13.46 9.78 13.43
C SER A 69 11.96 9.62 13.66
N ASP A 70 11.31 8.61 13.06
CA ASP A 70 9.89 8.33 13.29
C ASP A 70 9.60 8.01 14.76
N PHE A 71 10.42 7.17 15.40
CA PHE A 71 10.26 6.85 16.83
C PHE A 71 10.49 8.08 17.71
N CYS A 72 11.53 8.86 17.40
CA CYS A 72 11.91 10.06 18.12
C CYS A 72 10.86 11.17 18.01
N SER A 73 10.32 11.40 16.81
CA SER A 73 9.25 12.39 16.56
C SER A 73 7.98 12.09 17.35
N ALA A 74 7.57 10.81 17.41
CA ALA A 74 6.40 10.39 18.20
C ALA A 74 6.58 10.68 19.71
N MET A 75 7.80 10.54 20.23
CA MET A 75 8.13 10.81 21.63
C MET A 75 8.56 12.26 21.91
N ARG A 76 8.62 13.11 20.87
CA ARG A 76 9.13 14.49 20.96
C ARG A 76 10.56 14.55 21.49
N CYS A 77 11.40 13.60 21.08
CA CYS A 77 12.81 13.57 21.46
C CYS A 77 13.73 13.65 20.26
N MET A 78 14.99 14.00 20.50
CA MET A 78 16.06 14.04 19.52
C MET A 78 17.20 13.12 19.96
N PRO A 79 17.73 12.27 19.06
CA PRO A 79 18.92 11.49 19.35
C PRO A 79 20.16 12.41 19.31
N VAL A 80 21.01 12.34 20.32
CA VAL A 80 22.23 13.14 20.46
C VAL A 80 23.40 12.23 20.79
N TRP A 81 24.54 12.43 20.12
CA TRP A 81 25.79 11.77 20.49
C TRP A 81 26.54 12.65 21.50
N ASN A 82 26.69 12.18 22.74
CA ASN A 82 27.37 12.95 23.79
C ASN A 82 28.89 12.71 23.86
N GLY A 83 29.46 12.02 22.87
CA GLY A 83 30.88 11.64 22.84
C GLY A 83 31.17 10.24 23.39
N GLN A 84 30.26 9.66 24.18
CA GLN A 84 30.40 8.31 24.76
C GLN A 84 29.28 7.37 24.31
N THR A 85 28.04 7.83 24.37
CA THR A 85 26.84 7.05 24.09
C THR A 85 25.83 7.86 23.27
N LEU A 86 24.98 7.18 22.53
CA LEU A 86 23.78 7.76 21.92
C LEU A 86 22.74 7.99 23.02
N THR A 87 22.50 9.25 23.36
CA THR A 87 21.49 9.68 24.34
C THR A 87 20.29 10.34 23.66
N PHE A 88 19.21 10.57 24.40
CA PHE A 88 17.95 11.08 23.90
C PHE A 88 17.48 12.26 24.73
N VAL A 89 17.24 13.37 24.05
CA VAL A 89 16.80 14.62 24.65
C VAL A 89 15.34 14.82 24.31
N GLN A 90 14.46 14.85 25.31
CA GLN A 90 13.01 15.03 25.11
C GLN A 90 12.58 16.46 25.42
N ASP A 91 11.73 17.04 24.56
CA ASP A 91 11.04 18.29 24.85
C ASP A 91 9.89 18.03 25.83
N ARG A 92 10.17 18.26 27.11
CA ARG A 92 9.28 18.09 28.25
C ARG A 92 9.55 19.20 29.30
N PRO A 93 8.68 19.36 30.31
CA PRO A 93 8.93 20.31 31.38
C PRO A 93 10.22 19.94 32.11
N SER A 94 11.14 20.89 32.19
CA SER A 94 12.43 20.74 32.85
C SER A 94 12.75 22.01 33.63
N ASP A 95 13.36 21.86 34.79
CA ASP A 95 13.90 22.99 35.53
C ASP A 95 15.07 23.62 34.77
N LYS A 96 15.28 24.92 34.99
CA LYS A 96 16.43 25.61 34.42
C LYS A 96 17.74 25.04 34.98
N VAL A 97 18.74 24.89 34.13
CA VAL A 97 20.08 24.40 34.46
C VAL A 97 21.01 25.56 34.82
N TRP A 98 20.82 26.73 34.22
CA TRP A 98 21.69 27.89 34.44
C TRP A 98 20.99 29.23 34.16
N THR A 99 21.58 30.31 34.67
CA THR A 99 21.15 31.69 34.41
C THR A 99 22.28 32.46 33.72
N TYR A 100 21.97 33.04 32.57
CA TYR A 100 22.85 33.94 31.82
C TYR A 100 22.40 35.38 31.97
N ASN A 101 23.36 36.27 32.17
CA ASN A 101 23.18 37.71 32.21
C ASN A 101 24.41 38.38 31.60
N ARG A 102 24.39 39.70 31.53
CA ARG A 102 25.47 40.50 30.93
C ARG A 102 26.86 40.23 31.53
N SER A 103 26.93 39.73 32.77
CA SER A 103 28.17 39.52 33.51
C SER A 103 28.82 38.15 33.29
N ASN A 104 28.16 37.21 32.61
CA ASN A 104 28.67 35.87 32.30
C ASN A 104 28.47 35.47 30.82
N VAL A 105 28.32 36.47 29.95
CA VAL A 105 28.28 36.33 28.50
C VAL A 105 29.42 37.16 27.91
N VAL A 106 30.06 36.65 26.86
CA VAL A 106 31.14 37.32 26.14
C VAL A 106 30.58 38.56 25.46
N MET A 107 31.24 39.69 25.64
CA MET A 107 30.88 40.94 24.99
C MET A 107 31.40 40.99 23.55
N PRO A 108 30.53 41.03 22.53
CA PRO A 108 30.95 41.23 21.16
C PRO A 108 31.31 42.71 20.90
N ASP A 109 32.07 42.94 19.82
CA ASP A 109 32.54 44.28 19.41
C ASP A 109 31.40 45.27 19.11
N ASP A 110 30.23 44.77 18.71
CA ASP A 110 29.03 45.57 18.45
C ASP A 110 28.24 45.93 19.73
N GLY A 111 28.68 45.43 20.89
CA GLY A 111 28.13 45.76 22.21
C GLY A 111 26.81 45.08 22.57
N ALA A 112 26.30 44.17 21.73
CA ALA A 112 25.01 43.48 21.92
C ALA A 112 25.22 42.00 22.35
N PRO A 113 25.24 41.68 23.66
CA PRO A 113 25.59 40.34 24.15
C PRO A 113 24.55 39.27 23.80
N PHE A 114 23.27 39.63 23.68
CA PHE A 114 22.19 38.73 23.29
C PHE A 114 21.57 39.20 21.98
N ARG A 115 21.51 38.31 20.98
CA ARG A 115 20.90 38.59 19.69
C ARG A 115 19.61 37.81 19.55
N TYR A 116 18.49 38.51 19.42
CA TYR A 116 17.18 37.88 19.26
C TYR A 116 16.71 37.89 17.81
N SER A 117 16.14 36.77 17.37
CA SER A 117 15.39 36.68 16.13
C SER A 117 13.99 36.12 16.40
N PHE A 118 13.05 36.44 15.51
CA PHE A 118 11.65 36.01 15.63
C PHE A 118 11.27 35.17 14.42
N SER A 119 10.51 34.10 14.65
CA SER A 119 9.90 33.33 13.55
C SER A 119 8.98 34.23 12.72
N ALA A 120 8.98 34.09 11.40
CA ALA A 120 8.10 34.92 10.56
C ALA A 120 6.63 34.50 10.74
N LEU A 121 5.70 35.46 10.68
CA LEU A 121 4.27 35.18 10.89
C LEU A 121 3.73 34.11 9.93
N LYS A 122 4.20 34.10 8.68
CA LYS A 122 3.83 33.11 7.65
C LYS A 122 4.24 31.67 8.00
N ASP A 123 5.26 31.53 8.85
CA ASP A 123 5.81 30.24 9.27
C ASP A 123 5.14 29.76 10.57
N ARG A 124 4.15 30.52 11.09
CA ARG A 124 3.35 30.16 12.28
C ARG A 124 1.98 29.67 11.84
N HIS A 125 1.80 28.36 11.83
CA HIS A 125 0.56 27.67 11.54
C HIS A 125 -0.38 27.73 12.74
N ASN A 126 -1.67 27.83 12.46
CA ASN A 126 -2.74 27.87 13.45
C ASN A 126 -3.82 26.82 13.19
N ALA A 127 -3.62 25.97 12.19
CA ALA A 127 -4.43 24.81 11.88
C ALA A 127 -3.52 23.66 11.44
N VAL A 128 -3.82 22.44 11.91
CA VAL A 128 -3.05 21.23 11.57
C VAL A 128 -4.01 20.10 11.23
N GLU A 129 -3.79 19.48 10.07
CA GLU A 129 -4.40 18.20 9.72
C GLU A 129 -3.46 17.07 10.14
N VAL A 130 -3.83 16.33 11.18
CA VAL A 130 -3.05 15.23 11.75
C VAL A 130 -3.58 13.90 11.24
N ASN A 131 -2.78 13.19 10.47
CA ASN A 131 -3.10 11.83 10.05
C ASN A 131 -2.74 10.83 11.14
N TRP A 132 -3.66 9.92 11.45
CA TRP A 132 -3.51 8.85 12.43
C TRP A 132 -4.26 7.60 11.96
N ILE A 133 -3.97 6.43 12.54
CA ILE A 133 -4.61 5.17 12.16
C ILE A 133 -5.81 4.91 13.06
N ASP A 134 -7.02 4.87 12.53
CA ASP A 134 -8.25 4.70 13.35
C ASP A 134 -8.64 3.22 13.49
N PRO A 135 -8.51 2.60 14.68
CA PRO A 135 -8.92 1.22 14.90
C PRO A 135 -10.43 1.01 14.73
N ASN A 136 -11.24 2.05 14.91
CA ASN A 136 -12.70 1.97 14.74
C ASN A 136 -13.12 2.01 13.27
N ASN A 137 -12.28 2.61 12.39
CA ASN A 137 -12.47 2.68 10.95
C ASN A 137 -11.67 1.60 10.20
N GLY A 138 -11.56 0.39 10.77
CA GLY A 138 -10.88 -0.73 10.13
C GLY A 138 -9.37 -0.52 9.93
N TRP A 139 -8.74 0.25 10.82
CA TRP A 139 -7.29 0.57 10.78
C TRP A 139 -6.86 1.38 9.56
N GLU A 140 -7.77 2.14 8.95
CA GLU A 140 -7.44 3.09 7.89
C GLU A 140 -6.92 4.42 8.46
N THR A 141 -6.18 5.16 7.64
CA THR A 141 -5.74 6.52 7.97
C THR A 141 -6.95 7.46 8.06
N ALA A 142 -7.15 8.06 9.23
CA ALA A 142 -8.08 9.14 9.48
C ALA A 142 -7.31 10.45 9.69
N THR A 143 -7.98 11.59 9.44
CA THR A 143 -7.40 12.92 9.65
C THR A 143 -8.19 13.64 10.76
N GLU A 144 -7.48 14.03 11.81
CA GLU A 144 -7.97 14.92 12.86
C GLU A 144 -7.57 16.37 12.51
N LEU A 145 -8.54 17.28 12.51
CA LEU A 145 -8.29 18.70 12.31
C LEU A 145 -8.18 19.41 13.66
N VAL A 146 -7.03 20.02 13.92
CA VAL A 146 -6.76 20.80 15.13
C VAL A 146 -6.60 22.27 14.75
N GLU A 147 -7.34 23.16 15.41
CA GLU A 147 -7.35 24.58 15.07
C GLU A 147 -7.30 25.48 16.32
N ASP A 148 -6.54 26.56 16.25
CA ASP A 148 -6.59 27.64 17.24
C ASP A 148 -7.47 28.78 16.71
N THR A 149 -8.73 28.78 17.15
CA THR A 149 -9.75 29.71 16.66
C THR A 149 -9.41 31.18 16.94
N GLN A 150 -8.73 31.47 18.05
CA GLN A 150 -8.30 32.83 18.40
C GLN A 150 -7.18 33.32 17.48
N ALA A 151 -6.19 32.47 17.22
CA ALA A 151 -5.12 32.79 16.29
C ALA A 151 -5.63 32.91 14.84
N ILE A 152 -6.57 32.06 14.42
CA ILE A 152 -7.22 32.15 13.10
C ILE A 152 -8.00 33.46 12.95
N ALA A 153 -8.78 33.85 13.96
CA ALA A 153 -9.52 35.11 13.94
C ALA A 153 -8.60 36.33 13.80
N ARG A 154 -7.39 36.26 14.37
CA ARG A 154 -6.43 37.36 14.38
C ARG A 154 -5.52 37.42 13.15
N TYR A 155 -5.07 36.27 12.63
CA TYR A 155 -4.02 36.17 11.62
C TYR A 155 -4.47 35.54 10.30
N GLY A 156 -5.72 35.06 10.21
CA GLY A 156 -6.19 34.24 9.09
C GLY A 156 -5.74 32.78 9.22
N ARG A 157 -6.40 31.87 8.50
CA ARG A 157 -6.13 30.42 8.59
C ARG A 157 -4.85 30.03 7.85
N ASN A 158 -3.91 29.41 8.55
CA ASN A 158 -2.64 28.89 8.04
C ASN A 158 -2.51 27.40 8.42
N VAL A 159 -2.64 26.53 7.42
CA VAL A 159 -2.81 25.08 7.60
C VAL A 159 -1.52 24.34 7.25
N THR A 160 -1.11 23.43 8.12
CA THR A 160 -0.07 22.43 7.81
C THR A 160 -0.62 21.01 7.99
N LYS A 161 0.11 20.02 7.47
CA LYS A 161 -0.23 18.59 7.58
C LYS A 161 0.88 17.87 8.31
N MET A 162 0.52 16.92 9.17
CA MET A 162 1.49 16.05 9.84
C MET A 162 0.98 14.62 9.94
N ASP A 163 1.91 13.67 9.92
CA ASP A 163 1.62 12.26 10.16
C ASP A 163 2.03 11.89 11.59
N ALA A 164 1.10 11.39 12.39
CA ALA A 164 1.36 10.93 13.74
C ALA A 164 1.80 9.45 13.71
N PHE A 165 3.12 9.22 13.68
CA PHE A 165 3.69 7.87 13.58
C PHE A 165 3.21 6.93 14.70
N GLY A 166 2.61 5.80 14.31
CA GLY A 166 2.10 4.77 15.23
C GLY A 166 0.94 5.24 16.13
N CYS A 167 0.33 6.39 15.84
CA CYS A 167 -0.79 6.92 16.61
C CYS A 167 -2.08 6.20 16.25
N THR A 168 -2.75 5.62 17.27
CA THR A 168 -4.05 4.94 17.12
C THR A 168 -5.14 5.52 18.01
N SER A 169 -4.89 6.68 18.62
CA SER A 169 -5.86 7.40 19.43
C SER A 169 -6.08 8.80 18.86
N ARG A 170 -7.36 9.17 18.76
CA ARG A 170 -7.75 10.52 18.35
C ARG A 170 -7.26 11.58 19.33
N GLY A 171 -7.32 11.31 20.65
CA GLY A 171 -6.84 12.21 21.69
C GLY A 171 -5.35 12.50 21.52
N GLN A 172 -4.55 11.45 21.31
CA GLN A 172 -3.12 11.58 21.02
C GLN A 172 -2.84 12.36 19.72
N ALA A 173 -3.59 12.11 18.65
CA ALA A 173 -3.47 12.86 17.39
C ALA A 173 -3.78 14.35 17.60
N HIS A 174 -4.84 14.67 18.34
CA HIS A 174 -5.21 16.04 18.66
C HIS A 174 -4.12 16.75 19.48
N ARG A 175 -3.58 16.08 20.53
CA ARG A 175 -2.45 16.61 21.31
C ARG A 175 -1.19 16.82 20.46
N ALA A 176 -0.95 15.99 19.45
CA ALA A 176 0.18 16.15 18.53
C ALA A 176 0.02 17.40 17.64
N GLY A 177 -1.17 17.63 17.08
CA GLY A 177 -1.45 18.86 16.32
C GLY A 177 -1.40 20.11 17.20
N LEU A 178 -1.97 20.05 18.41
CA LEU A 178 -1.97 21.16 19.35
C LEU A 178 -0.55 21.50 19.82
N TRP A 179 0.31 20.49 19.98
CA TRP A 179 1.73 20.69 20.29
C TRP A 179 2.43 21.55 19.25
N LEU A 180 2.23 21.25 17.96
CA LEU A 180 2.83 22.01 16.86
C LEU A 180 2.33 23.46 16.88
N ILE A 181 1.01 23.65 16.94
CA ILE A 181 0.40 24.99 16.96
C ILE A 181 0.90 25.81 18.15
N LYS A 182 0.90 25.24 19.36
CA LYS A 182 1.30 25.96 20.57
C LYS A 182 2.80 26.24 20.60
N THR A 183 3.63 25.35 20.05
CA THR A 183 5.06 25.62 19.87
C THR A 183 5.26 26.84 18.97
N GLU A 184 4.65 26.85 17.78
CA GLU A 184 4.82 27.96 16.82
C GLU A 184 4.22 29.30 17.28
N LEU A 185 3.15 29.26 18.09
CA LEU A 185 2.50 30.46 18.63
C LEU A 185 3.14 31.00 19.91
N LEU A 186 3.70 30.15 20.76
CA LEU A 186 4.23 30.55 22.08
C LEU A 186 5.76 30.68 22.10
N GLU A 187 6.48 29.88 21.32
CA GLU A 187 7.94 29.77 21.34
C GLU A 187 8.55 30.46 20.10
N THR A 188 8.30 31.77 19.98
CA THR A 188 8.54 32.52 18.73
C THR A 188 9.94 33.12 18.59
N GLN A 189 10.75 33.10 19.65
CA GLN A 189 12.04 33.78 19.71
C GLN A 189 13.20 32.79 19.73
N THR A 190 14.26 33.10 18.99
CA THR A 190 15.57 32.47 19.11
C THR A 190 16.56 33.49 19.65
N VAL A 191 17.47 33.05 20.50
CA VAL A 191 18.55 33.87 21.06
C VAL A 191 19.90 33.24 20.76
N ASP A 192 20.83 34.07 20.30
CA ASP A 192 22.23 33.73 20.03
C ASP A 192 23.15 34.58 20.91
N PHE A 193 24.10 33.93 21.58
CA PHE A 193 25.11 34.58 22.43
C PHE A 193 26.34 33.68 22.60
N SER A 194 27.48 34.27 23.02
CA SER A 194 28.72 33.53 23.28
C SER A 194 29.08 33.53 24.76
N VAL A 195 29.60 32.43 25.27
CA VAL A 195 30.01 32.27 26.68
C VAL A 195 31.43 31.73 26.78
N GLY A 196 32.04 31.83 27.96
CA GLY A 196 33.33 31.20 28.24
C GLY A 196 33.17 29.69 28.47
N ALA A 197 34.02 29.12 29.32
CA ALA A 197 34.00 27.69 29.67
C ALA A 197 32.66 27.21 30.26
N GLU A 198 31.78 28.12 30.69
CA GLU A 198 30.41 27.81 31.11
C GLU A 198 29.61 27.09 30.01
N GLY A 199 29.95 27.27 28.73
CA GLY A 199 29.30 26.56 27.62
C GLY A 199 29.43 25.04 27.67
N LEU A 200 30.53 24.52 28.26
CA LEU A 200 30.76 23.08 28.45
C LEU A 200 29.80 22.43 29.45
N ARG A 201 29.07 23.23 30.23
CA ARG A 201 28.06 22.73 31.18
C ARG A 201 26.81 22.21 30.47
N HIS A 202 26.57 22.65 29.23
CA HIS A 202 25.31 22.46 28.56
C HIS A 202 25.33 21.30 27.58
N VAL A 203 24.16 20.69 27.42
CA VAL A 203 23.83 19.82 26.29
C VAL A 203 22.61 20.37 25.55
N PRO A 204 22.45 20.10 24.24
CA PRO A 204 21.21 20.41 23.55
C PRO A 204 20.01 19.87 24.35
N GLY A 205 18.97 20.70 24.52
CA GLY A 205 17.79 20.40 25.33
C GLY A 205 17.75 21.06 26.70
N ASP A 206 18.87 21.53 27.24
CA ASP A 206 18.90 22.22 28.52
C ASP A 206 18.04 23.49 28.50
N VAL A 207 17.28 23.72 29.56
CA VAL A 207 16.56 24.98 29.76
C VAL A 207 17.48 25.95 30.48
N ILE A 208 17.69 27.12 29.91
CA ILE A 208 18.49 28.22 30.46
C ILE A 208 17.60 29.44 30.66
N GLU A 209 17.91 30.24 31.69
CA GLU A 209 17.23 31.52 31.94
C GLU A 209 18.12 32.66 31.46
N ILE A 210 17.53 33.64 30.78
CA ILE A 210 18.23 34.85 30.35
C ILE A 210 17.70 36.05 31.13
N CYS A 211 18.57 36.63 31.95
CA CYS A 211 18.38 37.89 32.67
C CYS A 211 19.05 39.01 31.88
N ASP A 212 18.35 39.49 30.85
CA ASP A 212 18.78 40.57 29.97
C ASP A 212 18.21 41.92 30.44
N ASP A 213 19.06 42.73 31.07
CA ASP A 213 18.71 44.06 31.60
C ASP A 213 18.24 45.02 30.49
N ASP A 214 18.83 44.94 29.30
CA ASP A 214 18.50 45.82 28.17
C ASP A 214 17.09 45.50 27.61
N TYR A 215 16.74 44.22 27.60
CA TYR A 215 15.39 43.77 27.24
C TYR A 215 14.35 44.05 28.34
N ALA A 216 14.72 43.87 29.61
CA ALA A 216 13.82 44.06 30.74
C ALA A 216 13.57 45.54 31.07
N GLY A 217 14.49 46.43 30.70
CA GLY A 217 14.45 47.85 31.04
C GLY A 217 14.72 48.15 32.53
N ILE A 218 15.10 47.13 33.30
CA ILE A 218 15.42 47.18 34.73
C ILE A 218 16.55 46.19 35.01
N SER A 219 17.33 46.42 36.08
CA SER A 219 18.43 45.53 36.40
C SER A 219 17.94 44.25 37.07
N ILE A 220 18.16 43.11 36.41
CA ILE A 220 17.68 41.79 36.81
C ILE A 220 18.78 40.73 36.81
N GLY A 221 20.01 41.05 36.43
CA GLY A 221 21.14 40.12 36.57
C GLY A 221 22.46 40.82 36.88
N GLY A 222 23.37 40.12 37.53
CA GLY A 222 24.72 40.62 37.80
C GLY A 222 25.62 39.60 38.51
N ARG A 223 26.56 40.10 39.32
CA ARG A 223 27.46 39.31 40.18
C ARG A 223 27.34 39.68 41.66
N VAL A 224 27.50 38.68 42.53
CA VAL A 224 27.53 38.88 43.98
C VAL A 224 28.92 39.40 44.34
N LEU A 225 29.06 40.53 45.01
CA LEU A 225 30.35 41.05 45.46
C LEU A 225 30.79 40.48 46.81
N ALA A 226 29.85 40.29 47.73
CA ALA A 226 30.12 39.75 49.05
C ALA A 226 28.93 38.97 49.60
N VAL A 227 29.23 37.94 50.40
CA VAL A 227 28.24 37.08 51.06
C VAL A 227 28.45 37.15 52.56
N ASN A 228 27.42 37.52 53.31
CA ASN A 228 27.38 37.41 54.77
C ASN A 228 26.32 36.39 55.19
N SER A 229 26.77 35.16 55.46
CA SER A 229 25.88 34.05 55.83
C SER A 229 25.25 34.23 57.22
N GLN A 230 25.90 34.96 58.14
CA GLN A 230 25.39 35.20 59.49
C GLN A 230 24.17 36.13 59.49
N THR A 231 24.22 37.20 58.69
CA THR A 231 23.12 38.17 58.56
C THR A 231 22.17 37.84 57.40
N ARG A 232 22.48 36.80 56.62
CA ARG A 232 21.79 36.41 55.38
C ARG A 232 21.72 37.55 54.37
N THR A 233 22.83 38.26 54.20
CA THR A 233 22.91 39.45 53.34
C THR A 233 23.89 39.22 52.20
N LEU A 234 23.45 39.53 50.99
CA LEU A 234 24.26 39.54 49.78
C LEU A 234 24.51 41.00 49.39
N THR A 235 25.75 41.34 49.05
CA THR A 235 26.05 42.64 48.42
C THR A 235 26.17 42.39 46.93
N LEU A 236 25.32 43.04 46.13
CA LEU A 236 25.32 42.93 44.67
C LEU A 236 26.24 43.97 44.01
N ASP A 237 26.59 43.74 42.75
CA ASP A 237 27.43 44.61 41.93
C ASP A 237 26.72 45.87 41.41
N ARG A 238 25.39 45.93 41.55
CA ARG A 238 24.54 47.01 41.05
C ARG A 238 23.26 47.11 41.88
N GLU A 239 22.60 48.27 41.79
CA GLU A 239 21.36 48.54 42.49
C GLU A 239 20.20 47.75 41.89
N ILE A 240 19.31 47.26 42.76
CA ILE A 240 18.08 46.57 42.39
C ILE A 240 16.87 47.23 43.06
N THR A 241 15.73 47.18 42.39
CA THR A 241 14.47 47.75 42.89
C THR A 241 13.46 46.63 43.11
N LEU A 242 12.85 46.59 44.30
CA LEU A 242 11.76 45.64 44.59
C LEU A 242 10.40 46.21 44.14
N PRO A 243 9.50 45.37 43.62
CA PRO A 243 8.14 45.77 43.31
C PRO A 243 7.32 46.04 44.58
N SER A 244 6.28 46.84 44.47
CA SER A 244 5.39 47.22 45.58
C SER A 244 4.50 46.08 46.09
N SER A 245 4.38 44.98 45.34
CA SER A 245 3.63 43.78 45.71
C SER A 245 4.19 42.53 45.03
N GLY A 246 3.89 41.36 45.62
CA GLY A 246 4.35 40.05 45.15
C GLY A 246 5.72 39.64 45.71
N THR A 247 6.06 38.37 45.52
CA THR A 247 7.29 37.77 46.07
C THR A 247 8.41 37.84 45.04
N THR A 248 9.51 38.52 45.39
CA THR A 248 10.73 38.53 44.57
C THR A 248 11.66 37.39 44.99
N LEU A 249 12.16 36.63 44.03
CA LEU A 249 13.20 35.63 44.27
C LEU A 249 14.53 36.09 43.64
N ILE A 250 15.64 35.74 44.27
CA ILE A 250 16.97 35.82 43.68
C ILE A 250 17.50 34.41 43.41
N SER A 251 17.89 34.17 42.18
CA SER A 251 18.57 32.95 41.74
C SER A 251 20.06 33.10 41.96
N LEU A 252 20.66 32.15 42.66
CA LEU A 252 22.07 32.09 43.02
C LEU A 252 22.65 30.75 42.58
N VAL A 253 23.98 30.62 42.60
CA VAL A 253 24.67 29.36 42.33
C VAL A 253 25.24 28.83 43.63
N ASP A 254 24.85 27.61 44.01
CA ASP A 254 25.36 26.93 45.20
C ASP A 254 26.78 26.36 45.00
N GLY A 255 27.39 25.80 46.05
CA GLY A 255 28.74 25.22 46.00
C GLY A 255 28.88 24.00 45.08
N SER A 256 27.76 23.39 44.65
CA SER A 256 27.74 22.31 43.65
C SER A 256 27.54 22.83 42.22
N GLY A 257 27.42 24.14 42.05
CA GLY A 257 27.18 24.79 40.78
C GLY A 257 25.72 24.75 40.33
N ASN A 258 24.75 24.46 41.20
CA ASN A 258 23.35 24.39 40.82
C ASN A 258 22.62 25.73 41.07
N PRO A 259 21.67 26.12 40.19
CA PRO A 259 20.88 27.32 40.41
C PRO A 259 19.85 27.10 41.54
N VAL A 260 19.92 27.91 42.58
CA VAL A 260 18.98 27.88 43.73
C VAL A 260 18.28 29.23 43.84
N SER A 261 16.95 29.22 43.84
CA SER A 261 16.13 30.43 44.05
C SER A 261 15.77 30.60 45.52
N VAL A 262 15.99 31.80 46.07
CA VAL A 262 15.64 32.15 47.46
C VAL A 262 14.86 33.46 47.50
N GLU A 263 13.93 33.58 48.44
CA GLU A 263 13.13 34.80 48.61
C GLU A 263 13.98 35.98 49.09
N VAL A 264 13.76 37.14 48.46
CA VAL A 264 14.31 38.43 48.87
C VAL A 264 13.38 39.07 49.90
N GLN A 265 13.87 39.31 51.12
CA GLN A 265 13.09 39.87 52.22
C GLN A 265 13.14 41.39 52.26
N SER A 266 14.29 41.98 51.95
CA SER A 266 14.48 43.44 51.95
C SER A 266 15.73 43.83 51.18
N VAL A 267 15.73 45.03 50.61
CA VAL A 267 16.92 45.65 49.99
C VAL A 267 17.25 46.94 50.75
N THR A 268 18.52 47.13 51.10
CA THR A 268 19.06 48.33 51.76
C THR A 268 20.11 48.96 50.87
N ASP A 269 20.13 50.29 50.76
CA ASP A 269 21.08 51.06 49.93
C ASP A 269 21.08 50.62 48.45
N GLY A 270 19.99 50.03 47.96
CA GLY A 270 19.88 49.48 46.60
C GLY A 270 20.69 48.21 46.32
N VAL A 271 21.78 47.95 47.04
CA VAL A 271 22.75 46.87 46.72
C VAL A 271 22.86 45.76 47.78
N LYS A 272 22.38 45.98 49.01
CA LYS A 272 22.42 44.98 50.10
C LYS A 272 21.09 44.24 50.17
N VAL A 273 21.10 42.98 49.77
CA VAL A 273 19.90 42.15 49.66
C VAL A 273 19.86 41.14 50.79
N LYS A 274 18.85 41.25 51.66
CA LYS A 274 18.59 40.26 52.70
C LYS A 274 17.71 39.14 52.14
N VAL A 275 18.16 37.90 52.25
CA VAL A 275 17.47 36.72 51.73
C VAL A 275 16.93 35.83 52.84
N SER A 276 15.92 35.02 52.54
CA SER A 276 15.34 34.04 53.46
C SER A 276 16.39 33.05 54.01
N ARG A 277 17.28 32.57 53.14
CA ARG A 277 18.47 31.76 53.45
C ARG A 277 19.56 32.03 52.41
N VAL A 278 20.82 31.88 52.80
CA VAL A 278 21.96 31.86 51.87
C VAL A 278 22.23 30.38 51.55
N PRO A 279 22.13 29.94 50.28
CA PRO A 279 22.49 28.57 49.90
C PRO A 279 23.95 28.25 50.24
N ASP A 280 24.22 26.99 50.58
CA ASP A 280 25.57 26.55 50.95
C ASP A 280 26.54 26.70 49.76
N GLY A 281 27.71 27.30 50.02
CA GLY A 281 28.77 27.44 49.02
C GLY A 281 28.58 28.56 47.98
N VAL A 282 27.61 29.46 48.14
CA VAL A 282 27.53 30.69 47.34
C VAL A 282 28.80 31.51 47.56
N ALA A 283 29.52 31.78 46.46
CA ALA A 283 30.81 32.47 46.49
C ALA A 283 30.70 33.93 46.03
N GLY A 284 31.65 34.76 46.46
CA GLY A 284 31.88 36.05 45.83
C GLY A 284 32.14 35.88 44.33
N TYR A 285 31.71 36.86 43.55
CA TYR A 285 31.67 36.90 42.09
C TYR A 285 30.75 35.87 41.40
N SER A 286 29.96 35.09 42.15
CA SER A 286 28.95 34.22 41.55
C SER A 286 27.87 35.01 40.82
N VAL A 287 27.28 34.40 39.80
CA VAL A 287 26.20 34.99 39.01
C VAL A 287 24.89 35.01 39.81
N TRP A 288 24.12 36.08 39.67
CA TRP A 288 22.74 36.14 40.19
C TRP A 288 21.75 36.60 39.13
N GLY A 289 20.48 36.22 39.30
CA GLY A 289 19.35 36.68 38.51
C GLY A 289 18.11 36.91 39.36
N LEU A 290 17.37 37.99 39.14
CA LEU A 290 16.13 38.31 39.83
C LEU A 290 14.92 37.77 39.10
N LYS A 291 13.99 37.22 39.88
CA LYS A 291 12.67 36.79 39.45
C LYS A 291 11.65 37.71 40.10
N LEU A 292 11.07 38.58 39.30
CA LEU A 292 10.11 39.57 39.75
C LEU A 292 8.68 39.09 39.45
N PRO A 293 7.72 39.32 40.35
CA PRO A 293 6.31 38.97 40.12
C PRO A 293 5.69 39.70 38.92
N THR A 294 6.22 40.88 38.57
CA THR A 294 5.74 41.71 37.46
C THR A 294 6.42 41.41 36.13
N LEU A 295 7.46 40.55 36.11
CA LEU A 295 8.24 40.24 34.91
C LEU A 295 8.18 38.75 34.61
N ARG A 296 7.82 38.40 33.38
CA ARG A 296 7.86 36.99 32.95
C ARG A 296 9.31 36.52 32.85
N GLN A 297 9.62 35.39 33.46
CA GLN A 297 10.91 34.73 33.28
C GLN A 297 11.11 34.38 31.80
N ARG A 298 12.31 34.68 31.29
CA ARG A 298 12.68 34.36 29.92
C ARG A 298 13.50 33.08 29.93
N LEU A 299 12.81 31.98 29.69
CA LEU A 299 13.41 30.66 29.57
C LEU A 299 13.64 30.36 28.08
N PHE A 300 14.78 29.73 27.80
CA PHE A 300 15.15 29.28 26.47
C PHE A 300 15.68 27.86 26.55
N ARG A 301 15.30 27.00 25.61
CA ARG A 301 15.84 25.66 25.44
C ARG A 301 17.01 25.71 24.47
N CYS A 302 18.17 25.25 24.91
CA CYS A 302 19.37 25.18 24.08
C CYS A 302 19.16 24.22 22.90
N VAL A 303 19.49 24.66 21.69
CA VAL A 303 19.39 23.85 20.46
C VAL A 303 20.77 23.47 19.95
N SER A 304 21.74 24.38 20.07
CA SER A 304 23.10 24.20 19.58
C SER A 304 24.11 24.84 20.52
N ILE A 305 25.24 24.14 20.68
CA ILE A 305 26.42 24.60 21.41
C ILE A 305 27.60 24.33 20.48
N ARG A 306 28.32 25.39 20.09
CA ARG A 306 29.44 25.30 19.16
C ARG A 306 30.67 25.95 19.76
N GLU A 307 31.78 25.23 19.82
CA GLU A 307 33.08 25.80 20.15
C GLU A 307 33.56 26.73 19.04
N ASN A 308 34.07 27.90 19.42
CA ASN A 308 34.70 28.87 18.53
C ASN A 308 36.23 28.74 18.61
N ASP A 309 36.94 29.27 17.61
CA ASP A 309 38.41 29.18 17.51
C ASP A 309 39.16 29.93 18.63
N ASP A 310 38.47 30.76 19.41
CA ASP A 310 39.01 31.56 20.51
C ASP A 310 38.79 30.93 21.91
N GLY A 311 38.26 29.70 21.97
CA GLY A 311 37.95 29.01 23.22
C GLY A 311 36.65 29.47 23.89
N THR A 312 35.84 30.29 23.21
CA THR A 312 34.46 30.60 23.61
C THR A 312 33.47 29.60 23.00
N TYR A 313 32.26 29.55 23.54
CA TYR A 313 31.19 28.69 23.03
C TYR A 313 30.01 29.54 22.60
N ALA A 314 29.59 29.41 21.34
CA ALA A 314 28.36 29.98 20.83
C ALA A 314 27.16 29.10 21.23
N ILE A 315 26.16 29.72 21.85
CA ILE A 315 24.90 29.09 22.25
C ILE A 315 23.77 29.68 21.40
N THR A 316 23.01 28.79 20.77
CA THR A 316 21.73 29.11 20.13
C THR A 316 20.62 28.42 20.91
N ALA A 317 19.62 29.18 21.35
CA ALA A 317 18.50 28.67 22.14
C ALA A 317 17.16 29.23 21.66
N VAL A 318 16.10 28.42 21.74
CA VAL A 318 14.73 28.80 21.35
C VAL A 318 13.90 29.02 22.60
N GLN A 319 13.00 30.00 22.57
CA GLN A 319 12.12 30.33 23.69
C GLN A 319 11.42 29.08 24.23
N HIS A 320 11.37 28.93 25.54
CA HIS A 320 10.69 27.82 26.21
C HIS A 320 9.54 28.35 27.06
N VAL A 321 8.36 27.77 26.90
CA VAL A 321 7.14 28.15 27.64
C VAL A 321 6.64 26.95 28.46
N PRO A 322 6.89 26.89 29.78
CA PRO A 322 6.54 25.73 30.61
C PRO A 322 5.03 25.43 30.70
N GLU A 323 4.18 26.40 30.41
CA GLU A 323 2.73 26.20 30.41
C GLU A 323 2.21 25.47 29.16
N LYS A 324 3.04 25.35 28.10
CA LYS A 324 2.68 24.76 26.80
C LYS A 324 2.15 23.33 26.96
N GLU A 325 2.83 22.54 27.77
CA GLU A 325 2.55 21.13 28.00
C GLU A 325 1.19 20.93 28.65
N ALA A 326 0.86 21.73 29.67
CA ALA A 326 -0.43 21.67 30.34
C ALA A 326 -1.58 22.06 29.40
N ILE A 327 -1.36 23.05 28.52
CA ILE A 327 -2.33 23.44 27.48
C ILE A 327 -2.57 22.27 26.51
N VAL A 328 -1.49 21.57 26.12
CA VAL A 328 -1.56 20.45 25.17
C VAL A 328 -2.23 19.22 25.80
N ASP A 329 -1.81 18.82 27.00
CA ASP A 329 -2.34 17.64 27.68
C ASP A 329 -3.85 17.77 27.98
N ASN A 330 -4.33 18.98 28.30
CA ASN A 330 -5.74 19.24 28.60
C ASN A 330 -6.55 19.80 27.41
N GLY A 331 -5.94 19.92 26.23
CA GLY A 331 -6.56 20.61 25.10
C GLY A 331 -7.54 19.77 24.28
N ALA A 332 -7.51 18.45 24.43
CA ALA A 332 -8.43 17.55 23.72
C ALA A 332 -9.81 17.53 24.39
N HIS A 333 -10.85 17.88 23.63
CA HIS A 333 -12.25 17.74 24.04
C HIS A 333 -13.12 17.42 22.83
N PHE A 334 -13.86 16.31 22.91
CA PHE A 334 -14.69 15.81 21.81
C PHE A 334 -16.14 15.65 22.28
N ASP A 335 -17.06 16.41 21.67
CA ASP A 335 -18.49 16.22 21.87
C ASP A 335 -18.92 14.88 21.23
N GLY A 336 -19.37 13.96 22.08
CA GLY A 336 -19.49 12.52 21.84
C GLY A 336 -20.39 12.01 20.70
N ASP A 337 -20.91 12.87 19.83
CA ASP A 337 -21.66 12.49 18.63
C ASP A 337 -21.41 13.40 17.40
N GLN A 338 -20.63 14.48 17.52
CA GLN A 338 -20.55 15.52 16.46
C GLN A 338 -19.14 15.91 16.01
N SER A 339 -18.08 15.37 16.62
CA SER A 339 -16.74 15.87 16.35
C SER A 339 -16.04 15.15 15.18
N GLY A 340 -16.06 15.75 13.99
CA GLY A 340 -14.85 16.32 13.40
C GLY A 340 -13.79 15.47 12.67
N THR A 341 -13.87 14.14 12.53
CA THR A 341 -12.95 13.48 11.57
C THR A 341 -13.40 13.79 10.15
N VAL A 342 -12.49 14.31 9.32
CA VAL A 342 -12.79 14.71 7.93
C VAL A 342 -13.26 13.52 7.06
N ASN A 343 -13.09 12.29 7.54
CA ASN A 343 -13.66 11.09 6.95
C ASN A 343 -14.60 10.40 7.94
N GLY A 344 -15.91 10.52 7.69
CA GLY A 344 -16.89 9.61 8.28
C GLY A 344 -16.60 8.18 7.81
N VAL A 345 -16.67 7.23 8.73
CA VAL A 345 -16.45 5.79 8.50
C VAL A 345 -17.16 5.31 7.23
N THR A 346 -16.41 5.01 6.17
CA THR A 346 -16.99 4.58 4.88
C THR A 346 -17.62 3.19 5.06
N PRO A 347 -18.93 3.00 4.79
CA PRO A 347 -19.56 1.69 4.90
C PRO A 347 -18.84 0.64 4.01
N PRO A 348 -18.47 -0.53 4.53
CA PRO A 348 -17.77 -1.56 3.77
C PRO A 348 -18.65 -2.15 2.66
N ALA A 349 -18.03 -2.60 1.57
CA ALA A 349 -18.73 -3.32 0.52
C ALA A 349 -19.20 -4.70 1.04
N VAL A 350 -20.42 -5.09 0.68
CA VAL A 350 -20.95 -6.43 0.94
C VAL A 350 -20.48 -7.36 -0.16
N GLN A 351 -19.88 -8.50 0.20
CA GLN A 351 -19.35 -9.50 -0.73
C GLN A 351 -19.94 -10.89 -0.46
N HIS A 352 -19.87 -11.77 -1.46
CA HIS A 352 -20.32 -13.17 -1.38
C HIS A 352 -21.74 -13.36 -0.82
N LEU A 353 -22.67 -12.45 -1.16
CA LEU A 353 -24.06 -12.58 -0.75
C LEU A 353 -24.68 -13.84 -1.35
N THR A 354 -25.09 -14.75 -0.49
CA THR A 354 -25.77 -16.01 -0.82
C THR A 354 -27.13 -16.07 -0.15
N ALA A 355 -28.06 -16.81 -0.76
CA ALA A 355 -29.39 -17.06 -0.23
C ALA A 355 -29.73 -18.55 -0.41
N GLU A 356 -29.92 -19.26 0.71
CA GLU A 356 -30.24 -20.69 0.74
C GLU A 356 -31.70 -20.88 1.14
N VAL A 357 -32.49 -21.52 0.27
CA VAL A 357 -33.91 -21.83 0.52
C VAL A 357 -34.03 -23.14 1.28
N THR A 358 -34.81 -23.14 2.36
CA THR A 358 -35.16 -24.32 3.15
C THR A 358 -36.66 -24.35 3.38
N ALA A 359 -37.25 -25.54 3.49
CA ALA A 359 -38.64 -25.72 3.88
C ALA A 359 -38.66 -26.37 5.27
N ASP A 360 -39.41 -25.78 6.21
CA ASP A 360 -39.57 -26.31 7.56
C ASP A 360 -41.05 -26.23 7.94
N SER A 361 -41.64 -27.36 8.36
CA SER A 361 -43.04 -27.44 8.83
C SER A 361 -44.11 -26.79 7.94
N GLY A 362 -43.89 -26.76 6.62
CA GLY A 362 -44.84 -26.17 5.64
C GLY A 362 -44.62 -24.68 5.36
N GLU A 363 -43.60 -24.05 5.96
CA GLU A 363 -43.18 -22.69 5.65
C GLU A 363 -41.85 -22.67 4.90
N TYR A 364 -41.66 -21.71 3.99
CA TYR A 364 -40.39 -21.51 3.31
C TYR A 364 -39.55 -20.45 4.03
N GLN A 365 -38.29 -20.78 4.26
CA GLN A 365 -37.31 -19.92 4.91
C GLN A 365 -36.11 -19.71 3.99
N VAL A 366 -35.49 -18.55 4.10
CA VAL A 366 -34.26 -18.21 3.38
C VAL A 366 -33.21 -17.75 4.36
N LEU A 367 -32.07 -18.44 4.36
CA LEU A 367 -30.88 -18.01 5.09
C LEU A 367 -29.98 -17.20 4.16
N ALA A 368 -29.82 -15.93 4.48
CA ALA A 368 -28.88 -15.04 3.82
C ALA A 368 -27.54 -15.03 4.56
N ARG A 369 -26.43 -15.14 3.82
CA ARG A 369 -25.06 -15.01 4.35
C ARG A 369 -24.24 -14.11 3.43
N TRP A 370 -23.39 -13.27 4.01
CA TRP A 370 -22.47 -12.39 3.28
C TRP A 370 -21.21 -12.14 4.09
N ASP A 371 -20.21 -11.53 3.47
CA ASP A 371 -18.97 -11.11 4.13
C ASP A 371 -18.67 -9.64 3.83
N THR A 372 -17.75 -9.06 4.60
CA THR A 372 -17.21 -7.72 4.35
C THR A 372 -15.68 -7.78 4.32
N PRO A 373 -15.01 -7.02 3.44
CA PRO A 373 -13.55 -7.04 3.34
C PRO A 373 -12.84 -6.47 4.58
N LYS A 374 -13.55 -5.70 5.41
CA LYS A 374 -13.04 -5.11 6.66
C LYS A 374 -14.12 -5.05 7.74
N VAL A 375 -13.70 -5.21 9.00
CA VAL A 375 -14.56 -5.05 10.18
C VAL A 375 -14.52 -3.59 10.61
N VAL A 376 -15.69 -2.97 10.68
CA VAL A 376 -15.84 -1.55 10.96
C VAL A 376 -16.82 -1.38 12.10
N LYS A 377 -16.43 -0.64 13.15
CA LYS A 377 -17.26 -0.46 14.34
C LYS A 377 -18.40 0.51 14.05
N GLY A 378 -19.61 0.20 14.53
CA GLY A 378 -20.80 1.04 14.32
C GLY A 378 -21.45 0.91 12.95
N VAL A 379 -21.06 -0.09 12.16
CA VAL A 379 -21.74 -0.46 10.91
C VAL A 379 -22.82 -1.51 11.18
N SER A 380 -23.93 -1.39 10.47
CA SER A 380 -25.04 -2.34 10.43
C SER A 380 -25.42 -2.63 8.99
N PHE A 381 -26.07 -3.75 8.72
CA PHE A 381 -26.51 -4.14 7.40
C PHE A 381 -28.01 -3.94 7.27
N MET A 382 -28.43 -3.24 6.23
CA MET A 382 -29.83 -3.11 5.85
C MET A 382 -30.13 -4.09 4.72
N LEU A 383 -31.08 -4.99 4.97
CA LEU A 383 -31.56 -5.98 4.03
C LEU A 383 -32.92 -5.54 3.47
N ARG A 384 -33.11 -5.74 2.18
CA ARG A 384 -34.36 -5.51 1.47
C ARG A 384 -34.68 -6.73 0.63
N LEU A 385 -35.77 -7.41 0.95
CA LEU A 385 -36.28 -8.55 0.20
C LEU A 385 -37.48 -8.10 -0.63
N THR A 386 -37.40 -8.25 -1.95
CA THR A 386 -38.50 -7.98 -2.88
C THR A 386 -38.95 -9.26 -3.58
N VAL A 387 -40.22 -9.30 -4.00
CA VAL A 387 -40.81 -10.36 -4.82
C VAL A 387 -41.29 -9.76 -6.14
N ALA A 388 -41.03 -10.42 -7.26
CA ALA A 388 -41.56 -10.03 -8.55
C ALA A 388 -43.04 -10.43 -8.65
N ALA A 389 -43.91 -9.47 -8.93
CA ALA A 389 -45.33 -9.67 -9.19
C ALA A 389 -45.57 -10.06 -10.65
N ASP A 390 -46.75 -10.60 -10.95
CA ASP A 390 -47.14 -11.10 -12.28
C ASP A 390 -47.15 -10.01 -13.36
N ASP A 391 -47.27 -8.75 -12.97
CA ASP A 391 -47.19 -7.56 -13.83
C ASP A 391 -45.75 -7.09 -14.10
N GLY A 392 -44.74 -7.83 -13.62
CA GLY A 392 -43.32 -7.52 -13.73
C GLY A 392 -42.81 -6.48 -12.72
N SER A 393 -43.67 -5.95 -11.83
CA SER A 393 -43.26 -5.01 -10.78
C SER A 393 -42.62 -5.72 -9.59
N GLU A 394 -41.60 -5.11 -8.97
CA GLU A 394 -41.02 -5.62 -7.72
C GLU A 394 -41.79 -5.06 -6.51
N ARG A 395 -42.36 -5.94 -5.68
CA ARG A 395 -43.05 -5.58 -4.43
C ARG A 395 -42.15 -5.87 -3.24
N LEU A 396 -42.16 -4.97 -2.24
CA LEU A 396 -41.40 -5.17 -1.02
C LEU A 396 -42.07 -6.24 -0.15
N VAL A 397 -41.28 -7.24 0.25
CA VAL A 397 -41.72 -8.33 1.15
C VAL A 397 -41.33 -8.00 2.58
N SER A 398 -40.05 -7.69 2.80
CA SER A 398 -39.51 -7.42 4.12
C SER A 398 -38.27 -6.54 4.06
N THR A 399 -38.04 -5.77 5.11
CA THR A 399 -36.77 -5.12 5.40
C THR A 399 -36.28 -5.55 6.77
N ALA A 400 -34.96 -5.67 6.90
CA ALA A 400 -34.34 -6.00 8.18
C ALA A 400 -33.08 -5.18 8.38
N ARG A 401 -32.71 -4.98 9.66
CA ARG A 401 -31.44 -4.37 10.03
C ARG A 401 -30.76 -5.26 11.06
N THR A 402 -29.51 -5.60 10.82
CA THR A 402 -28.71 -6.46 11.73
C THR A 402 -27.27 -5.97 11.80
N ALA A 403 -26.58 -6.24 12.91
CA ALA A 403 -25.13 -6.05 13.02
C ALA A 403 -24.33 -7.31 12.62
N GLU A 404 -25.01 -8.44 12.47
CA GLU A 404 -24.41 -9.71 12.05
C GLU A 404 -24.31 -9.81 10.53
N THR A 405 -23.48 -10.75 10.05
CA THR A 405 -23.31 -11.04 8.61
C THR A 405 -24.21 -12.17 8.10
N THR A 406 -25.22 -12.53 8.90
CA THR A 406 -26.24 -13.51 8.52
C THR A 406 -27.62 -13.01 8.92
N TYR A 407 -28.65 -13.44 8.18
CA TYR A 407 -30.03 -13.14 8.52
C TYR A 407 -30.98 -14.19 7.94
N ARG A 408 -32.02 -14.55 8.70
CA ARG A 408 -33.03 -15.54 8.30
C ARG A 408 -34.37 -14.86 8.04
N PHE A 409 -34.88 -15.03 6.83
CA PHE A 409 -36.26 -14.70 6.48
C PHE A 409 -37.13 -15.96 6.64
N THR A 410 -38.32 -15.82 7.23
CA THR A 410 -39.29 -16.91 7.44
C THR A 410 -40.62 -16.55 6.79
N GLN A 411 -41.55 -17.51 6.73
CA GLN A 411 -42.92 -17.30 6.23
C GLN A 411 -42.99 -16.76 4.80
N LEU A 412 -42.07 -17.18 3.93
CA LEU A 412 -42.06 -16.76 2.54
C LEU A 412 -43.06 -17.58 1.71
N ALA A 413 -43.78 -16.91 0.82
CA ALA A 413 -44.67 -17.55 -0.14
C ALA A 413 -43.90 -18.05 -1.38
N LEU A 414 -44.57 -18.80 -2.26
CA LEU A 414 -44.01 -19.12 -3.56
C LEU A 414 -43.82 -17.84 -4.39
N GLY A 415 -42.68 -17.70 -5.07
CA GLY A 415 -42.37 -16.50 -5.84
C GLY A 415 -40.93 -16.39 -6.31
N ASN A 416 -40.65 -15.39 -7.14
CA ASN A 416 -39.30 -14.99 -7.55
C ASN A 416 -38.86 -13.84 -6.68
N TYR A 417 -37.78 -14.02 -5.92
CA TYR A 417 -37.31 -13.06 -4.94
C TYR A 417 -35.97 -12.45 -5.34
N ARG A 418 -35.76 -11.22 -4.90
CA ARG A 418 -34.48 -10.52 -4.96
C ARG A 418 -34.14 -9.99 -3.58
N LEU A 419 -33.00 -10.42 -3.06
CA LEU A 419 -32.44 -9.92 -1.81
C LEU A 419 -31.35 -8.90 -2.13
N THR A 420 -31.46 -7.72 -1.55
CA THR A 420 -30.43 -6.68 -1.58
C THR A 420 -29.93 -6.41 -0.17
N VAL A 421 -28.61 -6.40 0.03
CA VAL A 421 -27.96 -6.09 1.31
C VAL A 421 -26.98 -4.93 1.11
N ARG A 422 -26.99 -3.96 2.03
CA ARG A 422 -26.05 -2.83 2.03
C ARG A 422 -25.57 -2.50 3.44
N ALA A 423 -24.31 -2.13 3.58
CA ALA A 423 -23.76 -1.63 4.84
C ALA A 423 -24.23 -0.19 5.09
N VAL A 424 -24.48 0.15 6.36
CA VAL A 424 -24.96 1.45 6.82
C VAL A 424 -24.20 1.84 8.08
N ASN A 425 -23.56 3.00 8.08
CA ASN A 425 -22.84 3.52 9.25
C ASN A 425 -23.76 4.32 10.21
N ALA A 426 -23.21 4.81 11.31
CA ALA A 426 -23.93 5.62 12.30
C ALA A 426 -24.54 6.91 11.71
N TRP A 427 -23.91 7.51 10.69
CA TRP A 427 -24.39 8.68 9.96
C TRP A 427 -25.43 8.36 8.87
N ARG A 428 -25.96 7.13 8.83
CA ARG A 428 -26.92 6.63 7.82
C ARG A 428 -26.39 6.68 6.38
N GLN A 429 -25.10 6.88 6.16
CA GLN A 429 -24.50 6.71 4.85
C GLN A 429 -24.57 5.24 4.48
N GLN A 430 -24.91 4.96 3.21
CA GLN A 430 -25.11 3.62 2.70
C GLN A 430 -24.00 3.27 1.73
N GLY A 431 -23.41 2.09 1.89
CA GLY A 431 -22.47 1.52 0.93
C GLY A 431 -23.18 0.94 -0.29
N ASP A 432 -22.37 0.46 -1.24
CA ASP A 432 -22.87 -0.17 -2.45
C ASP A 432 -23.70 -1.44 -2.14
N PRO A 433 -24.84 -1.62 -2.81
CA PRO A 433 -25.70 -2.78 -2.58
C PRO A 433 -25.14 -4.04 -3.25
N ALA A 434 -25.07 -5.14 -2.51
CA ALA A 434 -24.97 -6.48 -3.08
C ALA A 434 -26.38 -7.05 -3.28
N SER A 435 -26.62 -7.76 -4.39
CA SER A 435 -27.92 -8.39 -4.65
C SER A 435 -27.79 -9.81 -5.16
N VAL A 436 -28.72 -10.67 -4.75
CA VAL A 436 -28.88 -12.05 -5.23
C VAL A 436 -30.36 -12.33 -5.50
N SER A 437 -30.65 -13.08 -6.55
CA SER A 437 -32.01 -13.51 -6.88
C SER A 437 -32.15 -15.00 -6.66
N PHE A 438 -33.29 -15.42 -6.13
CA PHE A 438 -33.62 -16.83 -5.89
C PHE A 438 -35.12 -17.07 -6.09
N ARG A 439 -35.52 -18.33 -6.29
CA ARG A 439 -36.91 -18.71 -6.57
C ARG A 439 -37.40 -19.74 -5.56
N ILE A 440 -38.63 -19.55 -5.09
CA ILE A 440 -39.36 -20.51 -4.26
C ILE A 440 -40.54 -21.01 -5.10
N ALA A 441 -40.38 -22.12 -5.80
CA ALA A 441 -41.43 -22.74 -6.61
C ALA A 441 -41.19 -24.24 -6.78
N ALA A 442 -42.27 -25.00 -6.98
CA ALA A 442 -42.16 -26.38 -7.45
C ALA A 442 -41.43 -26.39 -8.81
N PRO A 443 -40.64 -27.42 -9.09
CA PRO A 443 -39.82 -27.47 -10.29
C PRO A 443 -40.69 -27.71 -11.53
N ALA A 444 -40.22 -27.26 -12.68
CA ALA A 444 -40.86 -27.57 -13.96
C ALA A 444 -40.71 -29.07 -14.28
N ALA A 445 -41.70 -29.64 -14.98
CA ALA A 445 -41.58 -31.00 -15.48
C ALA A 445 -40.41 -31.14 -16.46
N PRO A 446 -39.80 -32.35 -16.59
CA PRO A 446 -38.79 -32.58 -17.61
C PRO A 446 -39.30 -32.15 -18.99
N SER A 447 -38.53 -31.33 -19.70
CA SER A 447 -38.92 -30.85 -21.03
C SER A 447 -38.71 -31.90 -22.10
N ARG A 448 -37.72 -32.78 -21.89
CA ARG A 448 -37.47 -33.97 -22.69
C ARG A 448 -36.91 -35.08 -21.82
N ILE A 449 -37.14 -36.32 -22.23
CA ILE A 449 -36.51 -37.50 -21.67
C ILE A 449 -35.79 -38.17 -22.82
N GLU A 450 -34.47 -38.25 -22.73
CA GLU A 450 -33.66 -39.01 -23.68
C GLU A 450 -33.66 -40.48 -23.26
N LEU A 451 -34.00 -41.37 -24.19
CA LEU A 451 -34.03 -42.80 -23.97
C LEU A 451 -32.98 -43.46 -24.87
N THR A 452 -32.00 -44.11 -24.25
CA THR A 452 -30.93 -44.82 -24.96
C THR A 452 -31.20 -46.34 -24.88
N PRO A 453 -31.52 -47.00 -26.00
CA PRO A 453 -31.70 -48.46 -26.06
C PRO A 453 -30.39 -49.20 -25.80
N GLY A 454 -30.43 -50.29 -25.04
CA GLY A 454 -29.36 -51.27 -24.92
C GLY A 454 -29.89 -52.70 -24.97
N TYR A 455 -29.00 -53.70 -24.94
CA TYR A 455 -29.40 -55.11 -24.88
C TYR A 455 -30.00 -55.43 -23.52
N PHE A 456 -31.26 -55.88 -23.47
CA PHE A 456 -32.02 -56.12 -22.23
C PHE A 456 -32.10 -54.91 -21.27
N GLN A 457 -31.85 -53.70 -21.76
CA GLN A 457 -31.83 -52.49 -20.93
C GLN A 457 -32.27 -51.23 -21.68
N ILE A 458 -32.76 -50.24 -20.94
CA ILE A 458 -33.08 -48.91 -21.44
C ILE A 458 -32.59 -47.88 -20.41
N THR A 459 -31.83 -46.88 -20.85
CA THR A 459 -31.38 -45.76 -20.02
C THR A 459 -32.28 -44.55 -20.25
N ALA A 460 -32.78 -43.95 -19.18
CA ALA A 460 -33.60 -42.74 -19.22
C ALA A 460 -32.86 -41.56 -18.59
N THR A 461 -32.67 -40.49 -19.37
CA THR A 461 -31.98 -39.26 -18.97
C THR A 461 -32.92 -38.05 -19.16
N PRO A 462 -33.51 -37.52 -18.08
CA PRO A 462 -34.40 -36.36 -18.14
C PRO A 462 -33.61 -35.06 -18.27
N HIS A 463 -34.17 -34.09 -18.99
CA HIS A 463 -33.60 -32.74 -19.09
C HIS A 463 -34.67 -31.68 -18.82
N LEU A 464 -34.27 -30.59 -18.18
CA LEU A 464 -35.10 -29.40 -18.01
C LEU A 464 -34.93 -28.44 -19.19
N ALA A 465 -35.96 -27.63 -19.47
CA ALA A 465 -35.85 -26.55 -20.46
C ALA A 465 -34.92 -25.42 -19.99
N VAL A 466 -34.88 -25.17 -18.68
CA VAL A 466 -33.99 -24.22 -18.02
C VAL A 466 -33.26 -24.98 -16.92
N TYR A 467 -31.93 -24.89 -16.91
CA TYR A 467 -31.12 -25.56 -15.89
C TYR A 467 -31.47 -25.02 -14.49
N ASP A 468 -31.81 -25.93 -13.58
CA ASP A 468 -32.06 -25.62 -12.17
C ASP A 468 -31.22 -26.59 -11.31
N PRO A 469 -30.21 -26.08 -10.57
CA PRO A 469 -29.31 -26.93 -9.79
C PRO A 469 -29.98 -27.51 -8.53
N THR A 470 -31.19 -27.06 -8.16
CA THR A 470 -31.92 -27.55 -7.00
C THR A 470 -32.80 -28.77 -7.31
N VAL A 471 -32.86 -29.20 -8.58
CA VAL A 471 -33.78 -30.22 -9.06
C VAL A 471 -33.11 -31.60 -9.15
N GLN A 472 -33.82 -32.61 -8.67
CA GLN A 472 -33.56 -34.03 -8.91
C GLN A 472 -34.75 -34.65 -9.67
N PHE A 473 -34.62 -35.88 -10.17
CA PHE A 473 -35.72 -36.58 -10.84
C PHE A 473 -36.09 -37.87 -10.12
N GLU A 474 -37.39 -38.12 -9.98
CA GLU A 474 -37.91 -39.41 -9.53
C GLU A 474 -38.29 -40.26 -10.76
N PHE A 475 -37.97 -41.55 -10.74
CA PHE A 475 -38.14 -42.47 -11.88
C PHE A 475 -39.12 -43.61 -11.55
N TRP A 476 -40.02 -43.92 -12.47
CA TRP A 476 -40.93 -45.06 -12.42
C TRP A 476 -40.95 -45.81 -13.74
N PHE A 477 -41.15 -47.13 -13.66
CA PHE A 477 -41.09 -48.05 -14.78
C PHE A 477 -42.30 -48.97 -14.83
N SER A 478 -42.86 -49.17 -16.03
CA SER A 478 -43.95 -50.11 -16.28
C SER A 478 -43.78 -50.84 -17.62
N GLU A 479 -44.11 -52.13 -17.64
CA GLU A 479 -44.15 -52.94 -18.87
C GLU A 479 -45.42 -52.71 -19.71
N LYS A 480 -46.43 -52.05 -19.13
CA LYS A 480 -47.68 -51.70 -19.80
C LYS A 480 -47.97 -50.22 -19.66
N ARG A 481 -48.54 -49.62 -20.70
CA ARG A 481 -48.95 -48.21 -20.65
C ARG A 481 -49.99 -47.99 -19.57
N ILE A 482 -49.78 -46.96 -18.75
CA ILE A 482 -50.74 -46.49 -17.76
C ILE A 482 -51.53 -45.35 -18.40
N ALA A 483 -52.84 -45.56 -18.59
CA ALA A 483 -53.70 -44.57 -19.27
C ALA A 483 -53.98 -43.32 -18.43
N ASP A 484 -54.06 -43.46 -17.09
CA ASP A 484 -54.21 -42.34 -16.16
C ASP A 484 -52.92 -42.12 -15.37
N ILE A 485 -52.26 -41.00 -15.66
CA ILE A 485 -50.98 -40.61 -15.05
C ILE A 485 -51.02 -40.52 -13.52
N ARG A 486 -52.22 -40.35 -12.92
CA ARG A 486 -52.40 -40.31 -11.46
C ARG A 486 -52.22 -41.68 -10.81
N GLN A 487 -52.30 -42.76 -11.57
CA GLN A 487 -52.12 -44.11 -11.05
C GLN A 487 -50.67 -44.55 -11.02
N VAL A 488 -49.74 -43.80 -11.65
CA VAL A 488 -48.31 -44.17 -11.78
C VAL A 488 -47.67 -44.56 -10.46
N GLU A 489 -47.92 -43.82 -9.37
CA GLU A 489 -47.32 -44.13 -8.06
C GLU A 489 -47.82 -45.45 -7.46
N THR A 490 -48.96 -45.96 -7.91
CA THR A 490 -49.59 -47.20 -7.42
C THR A 490 -49.41 -48.40 -8.35
N THR A 491 -49.21 -48.17 -9.66
CA THR A 491 -49.16 -49.22 -10.69
C THR A 491 -47.80 -49.38 -11.37
N ALA A 492 -46.96 -48.33 -11.39
CA ALA A 492 -45.60 -48.43 -11.91
C ALA A 492 -44.61 -48.73 -10.78
N ARG A 493 -43.53 -49.46 -11.10
CA ARG A 493 -42.44 -49.73 -10.15
C ARG A 493 -41.60 -48.47 -9.95
N TYR A 494 -41.52 -47.99 -8.72
CA TYR A 494 -40.58 -46.93 -8.36
C TYR A 494 -39.14 -47.43 -8.46
N LEU A 495 -38.29 -46.65 -9.12
CA LEU A 495 -36.90 -46.99 -9.37
C LEU A 495 -35.99 -46.25 -8.37
N GLY A 496 -36.18 -44.94 -8.22
CA GLY A 496 -35.42 -44.12 -7.26
C GLY A 496 -35.38 -42.65 -7.67
N THR A 497 -34.58 -41.87 -6.93
CA THR A 497 -34.30 -40.45 -7.22
C THR A 497 -32.86 -40.31 -7.70
N ALA A 498 -32.65 -39.76 -8.90
CA ALA A 498 -31.32 -39.60 -9.50
C ALA A 498 -31.33 -38.54 -10.62
N LEU A 499 -30.21 -38.36 -11.30
CA LEU A 499 -30.13 -37.56 -12.53
C LEU A 499 -30.41 -38.38 -13.81
N TYR A 500 -30.25 -39.71 -13.76
CA TYR A 500 -30.60 -40.66 -14.82
C TYR A 500 -30.92 -42.03 -14.19
N TRP A 501 -31.54 -42.92 -14.94
CA TRP A 501 -31.79 -44.30 -14.48
C TRP A 501 -31.60 -45.33 -15.59
N ILE A 502 -31.09 -46.52 -15.23
CA ILE A 502 -30.96 -47.66 -16.14
C ILE A 502 -31.95 -48.74 -15.70
N ALA A 503 -32.93 -49.06 -16.54
CA ALA A 503 -33.81 -50.22 -16.34
C ALA A 503 -33.23 -51.40 -17.13
N ALA A 504 -32.66 -52.38 -16.43
CA ALA A 504 -32.10 -53.60 -17.01
C ALA A 504 -32.78 -54.85 -16.44
N SER A 505 -33.18 -55.78 -17.30
CA SER A 505 -33.76 -57.08 -16.91
C SER A 505 -33.87 -58.01 -18.12
N ILE A 506 -33.73 -59.32 -17.89
CA ILE A 506 -34.01 -60.36 -18.90
C ILE A 506 -35.44 -60.30 -19.47
N ASN A 507 -36.36 -59.63 -18.77
CA ASN A 507 -37.74 -59.44 -19.21
C ASN A 507 -37.93 -58.22 -20.13
N ILE A 508 -36.88 -57.39 -20.30
CA ILE A 508 -36.88 -56.28 -21.25
C ILE A 508 -36.44 -56.83 -22.61
N LYS A 509 -37.39 -57.05 -23.52
CA LYS A 509 -37.16 -57.77 -24.77
C LYS A 509 -37.12 -56.82 -25.98
N PRO A 510 -36.32 -57.16 -27.02
CA PRO A 510 -36.40 -56.47 -28.31
C PRO A 510 -37.82 -56.49 -28.87
N GLY A 511 -38.23 -55.39 -29.51
CA GLY A 511 -39.55 -55.26 -30.15
C GLY A 511 -40.72 -54.98 -29.20
N HIS A 512 -40.50 -54.82 -27.90
CA HIS A 512 -41.52 -54.46 -26.91
C HIS A 512 -41.38 -53.02 -26.41
N ASP A 513 -42.52 -52.32 -26.23
CA ASP A 513 -42.59 -50.98 -25.67
C ASP A 513 -42.60 -51.01 -24.13
N TYR A 514 -41.70 -50.24 -23.52
CA TYR A 514 -41.61 -50.03 -22.07
C TYR A 514 -41.82 -48.56 -21.73
N TYR A 515 -42.50 -48.31 -20.62
CA TYR A 515 -42.97 -46.99 -20.26
C TYR A 515 -42.23 -46.46 -19.04
N PHE A 516 -41.60 -45.31 -19.20
CA PHE A 516 -41.00 -44.53 -18.12
C PHE A 516 -41.90 -43.36 -17.77
N TYR A 517 -42.12 -43.16 -16.48
CA TYR A 517 -42.81 -42.00 -15.95
C TYR A 517 -41.85 -41.26 -15.04
N ILE A 518 -41.55 -40.02 -15.36
CA ILE A 518 -40.50 -39.25 -14.68
C ILE A 518 -41.04 -37.88 -14.28
N ARG A 519 -40.71 -37.41 -13.08
CA ARG A 519 -41.03 -36.04 -12.65
C ARG A 519 -39.83 -35.40 -11.95
N SER A 520 -39.79 -34.08 -12.01
CA SER A 520 -38.81 -33.26 -11.30
C SER A 520 -39.23 -33.06 -9.86
N VAL A 521 -38.26 -33.04 -8.94
CA VAL A 521 -38.48 -32.79 -7.51
C VAL A 521 -37.43 -31.84 -6.95
N ASN A 522 -37.83 -30.96 -6.03
CA ASN A 522 -36.95 -30.13 -5.21
C ASN A 522 -37.55 -30.01 -3.79
N THR A 523 -36.92 -29.21 -2.91
CA THR A 523 -37.39 -28.97 -1.54
C THR A 523 -38.79 -28.34 -1.46
N VAL A 524 -39.27 -27.70 -2.53
CA VAL A 524 -40.56 -27.00 -2.60
C VAL A 524 -41.69 -27.93 -3.05
N GLY A 525 -41.41 -28.89 -3.93
CA GLY A 525 -42.44 -29.82 -4.39
C GLY A 525 -42.03 -30.66 -5.60
N LYS A 526 -43.05 -31.23 -6.25
CA LYS A 526 -42.89 -32.16 -7.37
C LYS A 526 -43.63 -31.64 -8.60
N SER A 527 -43.08 -31.87 -9.79
CA SER A 527 -43.75 -31.55 -11.05
C SER A 527 -44.81 -32.61 -11.41
N ALA A 528 -45.56 -32.36 -12.48
CA ALA A 528 -46.30 -33.41 -13.17
C ALA A 528 -45.34 -34.47 -13.75
N PHE A 529 -45.86 -35.68 -13.92
CA PHE A 529 -45.17 -36.76 -14.62
C PHE A 529 -45.11 -36.52 -16.12
N VAL A 530 -44.01 -36.95 -16.72
CA VAL A 530 -43.81 -37.01 -18.16
C VAL A 530 -43.62 -38.47 -18.55
N GLU A 531 -44.43 -38.94 -19.49
CA GLU A 531 -44.34 -40.28 -20.08
C GLU A 531 -43.27 -40.30 -21.18
N ALA A 532 -42.41 -41.30 -21.17
CA ALA A 532 -41.50 -41.61 -22.26
C ALA A 532 -41.55 -43.11 -22.57
N VAL A 533 -41.59 -43.45 -23.86
CA VAL A 533 -41.68 -44.84 -24.33
C VAL A 533 -40.35 -45.24 -24.93
N GLY A 534 -39.75 -46.29 -24.39
CA GLY A 534 -38.46 -46.83 -24.84
C GLY A 534 -38.59 -48.28 -25.26
N ARG A 535 -37.74 -48.69 -26.21
CA ARG A 535 -37.53 -50.09 -26.57
C ARG A 535 -36.10 -50.45 -26.22
N ALA A 536 -35.86 -51.70 -25.88
CA ALA A 536 -34.50 -52.24 -25.94
C ALA A 536 -34.03 -52.25 -27.40
N SER A 537 -32.71 -52.37 -27.59
CA SER A 537 -32.14 -52.54 -28.94
C SER A 537 -32.87 -53.67 -29.68
N ASP A 538 -33.03 -53.56 -30.99
CA ASP A 538 -33.58 -54.59 -31.89
C ASP A 538 -32.51 -55.22 -32.79
N ASP A 539 -31.23 -54.92 -32.52
CA ASP A 539 -30.08 -55.47 -33.24
C ASP A 539 -29.90 -56.97 -32.97
N ALA A 540 -30.41 -57.77 -33.90
CA ALA A 540 -30.34 -59.23 -33.84
C ALA A 540 -28.90 -59.78 -33.88
N GLU A 541 -27.96 -59.12 -34.57
CA GLU A 541 -26.54 -59.52 -34.58
C GLU A 541 -25.92 -59.26 -33.21
N GLY A 542 -26.20 -58.12 -32.60
CA GLY A 542 -25.78 -57.78 -31.24
C GLY A 542 -26.33 -58.71 -30.15
N TYR A 543 -27.60 -59.12 -30.22
CA TYR A 543 -28.14 -60.14 -29.29
C TYR A 543 -27.50 -61.52 -29.52
N LEU A 544 -27.24 -61.89 -30.78
CA LEU A 544 -26.57 -63.15 -31.09
C LEU A 544 -25.14 -63.17 -30.51
N ASP A 545 -24.43 -62.04 -30.56
CA ASP A 545 -23.09 -61.91 -29.98
C ASP A 545 -23.13 -61.92 -28.45
N PHE A 546 -24.11 -61.24 -27.83
CA PHE A 546 -24.38 -61.31 -26.38
C PHE A 546 -24.64 -62.74 -25.91
N PHE A 547 -25.49 -63.50 -26.63
CA PHE A 547 -25.76 -64.90 -26.29
C PHE A 547 -24.59 -65.83 -26.63
N LYS A 548 -23.84 -65.59 -27.70
CA LYS A 548 -22.60 -66.33 -28.00
C LYS A 548 -21.61 -66.18 -26.85
N GLY A 549 -21.45 -64.98 -26.30
CA GLY A 549 -20.62 -64.72 -25.11
C GLY A 549 -21.08 -65.51 -23.87
N GLN A 550 -22.39 -65.54 -23.58
CA GLN A 550 -22.91 -66.34 -22.45
C GLN A 550 -22.85 -67.86 -22.69
N ILE A 551 -22.91 -68.31 -23.95
CA ILE A 551 -22.79 -69.73 -24.31
C ILE A 551 -21.33 -70.19 -24.21
N THR A 552 -20.36 -69.36 -24.59
CA THR A 552 -18.91 -69.63 -24.42
C THR A 552 -18.42 -69.55 -22.98
N GLU A 553 -19.18 -68.92 -22.07
CA GLU A 553 -18.93 -68.98 -20.62
C GLU A 553 -19.39 -70.29 -19.95
N SER A 554 -20.30 -71.06 -20.57
CA SER A 554 -20.74 -72.34 -20.02
C SER A 554 -19.65 -73.42 -20.17
N HIS A 555 -19.44 -74.24 -19.13
CA HIS A 555 -18.42 -75.33 -19.17
C HIS A 555 -18.59 -76.29 -20.37
N LEU A 556 -19.81 -76.46 -20.87
CA LEU A 556 -20.11 -77.29 -22.04
C LEU A 556 -19.62 -76.66 -23.37
N GLY A 557 -19.56 -75.32 -23.45
CA GLY A 557 -19.05 -74.59 -24.61
C GLY A 557 -17.52 -74.55 -24.70
N LYS A 558 -16.83 -74.51 -23.55
CA LYS A 558 -15.36 -74.54 -23.48
C LYS A 558 -14.77 -75.89 -23.91
N GLU A 559 -15.36 -77.02 -23.51
CA GLU A 559 -14.82 -78.36 -23.85
C GLU A 559 -14.94 -78.72 -25.34
N LEU A 560 -15.92 -78.14 -26.06
CA LEU A 560 -16.09 -78.43 -27.49
C LEU A 560 -15.19 -77.56 -28.39
N LEU A 561 -14.86 -76.35 -27.97
CA LEU A 561 -13.99 -75.41 -28.71
C LEU A 561 -12.49 -75.57 -28.39
N GLU A 562 -12.11 -76.06 -27.19
CA GLU A 562 -10.70 -76.32 -26.83
C GLU A 562 -10.02 -77.41 -27.67
N LYS A 563 -10.78 -78.24 -28.41
CA LYS A 563 -10.22 -79.24 -29.35
C LYS A 563 -10.18 -78.79 -30.81
N VAL A 564 -10.66 -77.59 -31.14
CA VAL A 564 -10.81 -77.16 -32.55
C VAL A 564 -9.92 -75.96 -32.92
N ASP A 565 -9.63 -75.02 -32.02
CA ASP A 565 -8.91 -73.78 -32.39
C ASP A 565 -7.50 -73.66 -31.78
N LEU A 566 -6.67 -74.69 -31.91
CA LEU A 566 -5.22 -74.60 -31.73
C LEU A 566 -4.48 -74.77 -33.06
N THR A 567 -4.87 -74.00 -34.08
CA THR A 567 -4.05 -73.81 -35.28
C THR A 567 -4.47 -72.54 -36.02
N GLU A 568 -4.04 -71.36 -35.55
CA GLU A 568 -3.73 -70.24 -36.46
C GLU A 568 -2.94 -69.14 -35.71
N ASP A 569 -1.73 -68.84 -36.21
CA ASP A 569 -0.94 -67.67 -35.83
C ASP A 569 -1.70 -66.40 -36.23
N ASN A 570 -2.56 -65.88 -35.34
CA ASN A 570 -3.09 -64.50 -35.28
C ASN A 570 -4.27 -64.33 -34.28
N ALA A 571 -4.68 -65.37 -33.56
CA ALA A 571 -5.81 -65.28 -32.62
C ALA A 571 -5.55 -64.27 -31.47
N SER A 572 -6.47 -63.33 -31.27
CA SER A 572 -6.46 -62.41 -30.13
C SER A 572 -7.01 -63.12 -28.90
N ARG A 573 -6.31 -63.07 -27.76
CA ARG A 573 -6.77 -63.67 -26.51
C ARG A 573 -7.53 -62.63 -25.69
N LEU A 574 -8.77 -62.93 -25.33
CA LEU A 574 -9.57 -62.15 -24.38
C LEU A 574 -9.53 -62.84 -23.02
N ASP A 575 -8.95 -62.19 -22.02
CA ASP A 575 -8.92 -62.61 -20.63
C ASP A 575 -9.82 -61.66 -19.81
N GLU A 576 -10.92 -62.18 -19.27
CA GLU A 576 -11.67 -61.52 -18.20
C GLU A 576 -11.27 -62.12 -16.86
N PHE A 577 -10.94 -61.27 -15.89
CA PHE A 577 -10.64 -61.70 -14.54
C PHE A 577 -11.43 -60.90 -13.52
N SER A 578 -12.12 -61.63 -12.65
CA SER A 578 -12.79 -61.10 -11.47
C SER A 578 -12.20 -61.81 -10.25
N LYS A 579 -11.58 -61.06 -9.34
CA LYS A 579 -10.92 -61.64 -8.17
C LYS A 579 -11.14 -60.78 -6.93
N GLU A 580 -11.56 -61.44 -5.87
CA GLU A 580 -11.58 -60.90 -4.52
C GLU A 580 -10.51 -61.64 -3.71
N TRP A 581 -9.75 -60.90 -2.91
CA TRP A 581 -8.76 -61.49 -2.02
C TRP A 581 -8.51 -60.63 -0.80
N LYS A 582 -8.00 -61.26 0.26
CA LYS A 582 -7.41 -60.57 1.40
C LYS A 582 -5.91 -60.50 1.24
N ASP A 583 -5.32 -59.34 1.52
CA ASP A 583 -3.87 -59.20 1.56
C ASP A 583 -3.27 -59.77 2.85
N ALA A 584 -1.94 -59.72 2.96
CA ALA A 584 -1.20 -60.22 4.13
C ALA A 584 -1.50 -59.46 5.44
N ASN A 585 -2.20 -58.32 5.35
CA ASN A 585 -2.61 -57.48 6.49
C ASN A 585 -4.13 -57.61 6.76
N ASP A 586 -4.76 -58.66 6.25
CA ASP A 586 -6.18 -58.99 6.44
C ASP A 586 -7.16 -57.99 5.80
N LYS A 587 -6.69 -57.14 4.88
CA LYS A 587 -7.50 -56.14 4.19
C LYS A 587 -8.10 -56.69 2.90
N TRP A 588 -9.36 -56.32 2.64
CA TRP A 588 -10.13 -56.80 1.49
C TRP A 588 -9.89 -55.97 0.24
N ASN A 589 -9.53 -56.65 -0.84
CA ASN A 589 -9.35 -56.08 -2.17
C ASN A 589 -10.23 -56.79 -3.18
N ALA A 590 -10.76 -56.04 -4.13
CA ALA A 590 -11.54 -56.56 -5.24
C ALA A 590 -11.05 -55.94 -6.54
N MET A 591 -10.95 -56.76 -7.59
CA MET A 591 -10.56 -56.30 -8.92
C MET A 591 -11.37 -57.05 -9.97
N TRP A 592 -11.94 -56.29 -10.90
CA TRP A 592 -12.53 -56.79 -12.13
C TRP A 592 -11.80 -56.12 -13.29
N ALA A 593 -11.31 -56.90 -14.25
CA ALA A 593 -10.78 -56.33 -15.48
C ALA A 593 -11.00 -57.23 -16.68
N VAL A 594 -11.03 -56.59 -17.84
CA VAL A 594 -11.08 -57.23 -19.15
C VAL A 594 -9.82 -56.83 -19.90
N LYS A 595 -9.11 -57.82 -20.44
CA LYS A 595 -7.85 -57.64 -21.18
C LYS A 595 -7.94 -58.38 -22.51
N ILE A 596 -7.62 -57.69 -23.59
CA ILE A 596 -7.39 -58.27 -24.91
C ILE A 596 -5.90 -58.18 -25.19
N GLU A 597 -5.28 -59.30 -25.56
CA GLU A 597 -3.90 -59.34 -25.97
C GLU A 597 -3.71 -60.03 -27.32
N GLN A 598 -2.85 -59.47 -28.15
CA GLN A 598 -2.45 -60.04 -29.43
C GLN A 598 -0.94 -59.87 -29.60
N THR A 599 -0.26 -60.94 -30.01
CA THR A 599 1.17 -60.88 -30.35
C THR A 599 1.31 -60.98 -31.85
N LYS A 600 1.88 -59.95 -32.47
CA LYS A 600 2.11 -59.91 -33.92
C LYS A 600 3.53 -59.43 -34.20
N ASP A 601 4.28 -60.17 -35.02
CA ASP A 601 5.66 -59.86 -35.40
C ASP A 601 6.60 -59.61 -34.19
N GLY A 602 6.42 -60.37 -33.11
CA GLY A 602 7.19 -60.21 -31.86
C GLY A 602 6.85 -58.97 -31.03
N LYS A 603 5.82 -58.19 -31.42
CA LYS A 603 5.29 -57.07 -30.64
C LYS A 603 3.97 -57.46 -29.97
N HIS A 604 3.90 -57.25 -28.66
CA HIS A 604 2.71 -57.49 -27.86
C HIS A 604 1.82 -56.24 -27.84
N TYR A 605 0.58 -56.39 -28.27
CA TYR A 605 -0.46 -55.36 -28.20
C TYR A 605 -1.45 -55.76 -27.11
N VAL A 606 -1.71 -54.86 -26.17
CA VAL A 606 -2.65 -55.10 -25.06
C VAL A 606 -3.62 -53.93 -24.99
N ALA A 607 -4.91 -54.23 -24.92
CA ALA A 607 -5.97 -53.29 -24.62
C ALA A 607 -6.79 -53.83 -23.44
N GLY A 608 -6.99 -53.06 -22.37
CA GLY A 608 -7.77 -53.53 -21.22
C GLY A 608 -8.32 -52.43 -20.35
N ILE A 609 -9.36 -52.76 -19.60
CA ILE A 609 -10.07 -51.88 -18.67
C ILE A 609 -10.24 -52.62 -17.35
N GLY A 610 -9.96 -51.96 -16.22
CA GLY A 610 -10.03 -52.54 -14.90
C GLY A 610 -10.65 -51.60 -13.88
N LEU A 611 -11.49 -52.16 -13.02
CA LEU A 611 -12.02 -51.54 -11.83
C LEU A 611 -11.42 -52.27 -10.63
N SER A 612 -10.84 -51.53 -9.69
CA SER A 612 -10.36 -52.11 -8.44
C SER A 612 -10.75 -51.26 -7.25
N MET A 613 -10.84 -51.91 -6.10
CA MET A 613 -10.94 -51.25 -4.81
C MET A 613 -9.87 -51.84 -3.91
N GLU A 614 -9.00 -50.97 -3.41
CA GLU A 614 -7.87 -51.34 -2.57
C GLU A 614 -7.97 -50.62 -1.23
N ASP A 615 -7.74 -51.35 -0.14
CA ASP A 615 -7.80 -50.80 1.21
C ASP A 615 -6.39 -50.38 1.66
N THR A 616 -6.09 -49.08 1.57
CA THR A 616 -4.75 -48.54 1.85
C THR A 616 -4.65 -47.95 3.26
N GLU A 617 -3.45 -47.52 3.68
CA GLU A 617 -3.27 -46.91 5.01
C GLU A 617 -4.00 -45.56 5.16
N GLU A 618 -4.28 -44.86 4.06
CA GLU A 618 -5.00 -43.58 4.03
C GLU A 618 -6.52 -43.73 3.79
N GLY A 619 -7.00 -44.96 3.64
CA GLY A 619 -8.41 -45.29 3.40
C GLY A 619 -8.63 -46.17 2.16
N LYS A 620 -9.91 -46.44 1.86
CA LYS A 620 -10.29 -47.21 0.67
C LYS A 620 -10.13 -46.37 -0.61
N LEU A 621 -9.36 -46.88 -1.56
CA LEU A 621 -9.14 -46.28 -2.87
C LEU A 621 -9.87 -47.10 -3.93
N SER A 622 -10.87 -46.49 -4.57
CA SER A 622 -11.50 -47.02 -5.78
C SER A 622 -10.77 -46.50 -7.02
N GLN A 623 -10.45 -47.38 -7.96
CA GLN A 623 -9.61 -47.06 -9.12
C GLN A 623 -10.26 -47.54 -10.42
N PHE A 624 -10.04 -46.77 -11.48
CA PHE A 624 -10.37 -47.10 -12.87
C PHE A 624 -9.09 -47.06 -13.69
N LEU A 625 -8.67 -48.19 -14.23
CA LEU A 625 -7.42 -48.38 -14.95
C LEU A 625 -7.72 -48.73 -16.41
N VAL A 626 -7.05 -48.06 -17.35
CA VAL A 626 -7.16 -48.36 -18.78
C VAL A 626 -5.76 -48.54 -19.34
N ALA A 627 -5.49 -49.72 -19.92
CA ALA A 627 -4.28 -50.01 -20.64
C ALA A 627 -4.61 -50.01 -22.14
N ALA A 628 -4.30 -48.92 -22.86
CA ALA A 628 -4.54 -48.84 -24.30
C ALA A 628 -3.63 -47.77 -24.96
N ASN A 629 -3.27 -47.97 -26.22
CA ASN A 629 -2.50 -46.97 -26.99
C ASN A 629 -3.31 -45.71 -27.33
N ARG A 630 -4.64 -45.83 -27.41
CA ARG A 630 -5.59 -44.75 -27.68
C ARG A 630 -6.89 -45.03 -26.92
N ILE A 631 -7.36 -44.05 -26.17
CA ILE A 631 -8.68 -44.02 -25.53
C ILE A 631 -9.46 -42.91 -26.22
N ALA A 632 -10.67 -43.18 -26.72
CA ALA A 632 -11.50 -42.17 -27.38
C ALA A 632 -12.96 -42.32 -26.94
N PHE A 633 -13.62 -41.20 -26.64
CA PHE A 633 -15.05 -41.16 -26.45
C PHE A 633 -15.68 -40.84 -27.80
N ILE A 634 -16.26 -41.89 -28.38
CA ILE A 634 -16.77 -41.90 -29.73
C ILE A 634 -18.28 -41.76 -29.66
N ASP A 635 -18.84 -40.87 -30.47
CA ASP A 635 -20.27 -40.82 -30.74
C ASP A 635 -20.52 -41.52 -32.08
N PRO A 636 -21.13 -42.72 -32.11
CA PRO A 636 -21.37 -43.46 -33.34
C PRO A 636 -22.26 -42.69 -34.33
N ALA A 637 -23.10 -41.76 -33.86
CA ALA A 637 -24.03 -41.01 -34.69
C ALA A 637 -23.34 -39.98 -35.60
N ASN A 638 -22.10 -39.58 -35.30
CA ASN A 638 -21.33 -38.60 -36.08
C ASN A 638 -20.30 -39.23 -37.03
N GLY A 639 -20.33 -40.55 -37.24
CA GLY A 639 -19.38 -41.26 -38.11
C GLY A 639 -17.98 -41.39 -37.54
N ASN A 640 -17.79 -41.14 -36.23
CA ASN A 640 -16.51 -41.18 -35.51
C ASN A 640 -15.50 -40.11 -35.97
N GLU A 641 -15.93 -39.08 -36.69
CA GLU A 641 -15.05 -38.06 -37.28
C GLU A 641 -14.53 -37.06 -36.23
N THR A 642 -15.28 -36.80 -35.15
CA THR A 642 -14.94 -35.83 -34.09
C THR A 642 -15.21 -36.38 -32.68
N PRO A 643 -14.34 -37.25 -32.14
CA PRO A 643 -14.46 -37.73 -30.75
C PRO A 643 -14.35 -36.56 -29.75
N MET A 644 -15.17 -36.58 -28.69
CA MET A 644 -15.22 -35.50 -27.69
C MET A 644 -13.97 -35.47 -26.79
N PHE A 645 -13.39 -36.65 -26.56
CA PHE A 645 -12.20 -36.85 -25.73
C PHE A 645 -11.33 -37.93 -26.38
N VAL A 646 -10.04 -37.68 -26.57
CA VAL A 646 -9.08 -38.70 -27.01
C VAL A 646 -7.81 -38.59 -26.17
N ALA A 647 -7.43 -39.65 -25.47
CA ALA A 647 -6.09 -39.79 -24.90
C ALA A 647 -5.24 -40.68 -25.82
N GLN A 648 -4.18 -40.14 -26.42
CA GLN A 648 -3.29 -40.87 -27.31
C GLN A 648 -1.90 -40.22 -27.33
N GLY A 649 -0.84 -41.03 -27.28
CA GLY A 649 0.53 -40.52 -27.43
C GLY A 649 0.93 -39.48 -26.38
N ASN A 650 0.59 -39.71 -25.11
CA ASN A 650 0.77 -38.79 -23.98
C ASN A 650 0.05 -37.43 -24.10
N GLN A 651 -0.91 -37.32 -25.01
CA GLN A 651 -1.73 -36.12 -25.19
C GLN A 651 -3.20 -36.43 -24.96
N ILE A 652 -3.94 -35.44 -24.47
CA ILE A 652 -5.39 -35.46 -24.40
C ILE A 652 -5.93 -34.40 -25.36
N PHE A 653 -6.75 -34.82 -26.32
CA PHE A 653 -7.48 -33.98 -27.24
C PHE A 653 -8.92 -33.86 -26.76
N MET A 654 -9.44 -32.64 -26.68
CA MET A 654 -10.82 -32.36 -26.28
C MET A 654 -11.44 -31.33 -27.23
N ASN A 655 -12.66 -31.58 -27.69
CA ASN A 655 -13.40 -30.65 -28.56
C ASN A 655 -14.47 -29.89 -27.74
N ASP A 656 -14.55 -28.57 -27.91
CA ASP A 656 -15.57 -27.68 -27.32
C ASP A 656 -15.83 -27.83 -25.81
N VAL A 657 -14.75 -27.91 -25.01
CA VAL A 657 -14.84 -28.10 -23.56
C VAL A 657 -15.22 -26.83 -22.81
N PHE A 658 -16.23 -26.94 -21.92
CA PHE A 658 -16.57 -25.95 -20.91
C PHE A 658 -15.95 -26.32 -19.55
N LEU A 659 -14.98 -25.53 -19.07
CA LEU A 659 -14.30 -25.74 -17.78
C LEU A 659 -14.70 -24.69 -16.75
N LYS A 660 -15.29 -25.11 -15.62
CA LYS A 660 -15.63 -24.20 -14.51
C LYS A 660 -14.39 -23.70 -13.76
N ARG A 661 -13.39 -24.58 -13.54
CA ARG A 661 -12.09 -24.29 -12.91
C ARG A 661 -11.04 -25.21 -13.50
N LEU A 662 -9.87 -24.66 -13.85
CA LEU A 662 -8.68 -25.42 -14.23
C LEU A 662 -7.59 -25.17 -13.17
N THR A 663 -7.11 -26.23 -12.54
CA THR A 663 -5.96 -26.16 -11.61
C THR A 663 -4.80 -26.91 -12.26
N ALA A 664 -3.80 -26.17 -12.74
CA ALA A 664 -2.65 -26.73 -13.44
C ALA A 664 -1.34 -26.08 -12.93
N PRO A 665 -0.28 -26.85 -12.63
CA PRO A 665 1.02 -26.29 -12.26
C PRO A 665 1.67 -25.49 -13.40
N THR A 666 1.43 -25.90 -14.65
CA THR A 666 1.88 -25.22 -15.86
C THR A 666 0.82 -25.34 -16.97
N ILE A 667 0.71 -24.33 -17.82
CA ILE A 667 -0.13 -24.34 -19.03
C ILE A 667 0.75 -23.82 -20.17
N THR A 668 0.94 -24.58 -21.24
CA THR A 668 1.77 -24.15 -22.38
C THR A 668 1.06 -24.50 -23.68
N SER A 669 0.81 -23.51 -24.53
CA SER A 669 0.29 -23.74 -25.88
C SER A 669 1.34 -24.42 -26.75
N GLY A 670 0.92 -25.20 -27.75
CA GLY A 670 1.85 -25.74 -28.76
C GLY A 670 2.64 -24.65 -29.50
N GLY A 671 3.86 -24.99 -29.96
CA GLY A 671 4.77 -24.09 -30.69
C GLY A 671 6.09 -23.80 -29.96
N SER A 672 7.16 -23.51 -30.71
CA SER A 672 8.48 -23.15 -30.15
C SER A 672 8.94 -21.81 -30.74
N PRO A 673 8.86 -20.69 -29.99
CA PRO A 673 8.34 -20.56 -28.63
C PRO A 673 6.80 -20.56 -28.55
N PRO A 674 6.20 -20.92 -27.39
CA PRO A 674 4.75 -20.95 -27.20
C PRO A 674 4.13 -19.55 -27.31
N VAL A 675 2.90 -19.49 -27.83
CA VAL A 675 2.09 -18.26 -27.97
C VAL A 675 1.45 -17.87 -26.63
N PHE A 676 1.13 -18.85 -25.80
CA PHE A 676 0.64 -18.69 -24.43
C PHE A 676 1.37 -19.67 -23.49
N SER A 677 1.91 -19.20 -22.37
CA SER A 677 2.42 -20.07 -21.31
C SER A 677 2.28 -19.47 -19.92
N LEU A 678 1.88 -20.29 -18.95
CA LEU A 678 1.92 -20.03 -17.52
C LEU A 678 2.81 -21.10 -16.88
N THR A 679 3.93 -20.71 -16.27
CA THR A 679 4.86 -21.63 -15.60
C THR A 679 4.67 -21.61 -14.08
N SER A 680 5.16 -22.64 -13.39
CA SER A 680 4.95 -22.85 -11.95
C SER A 680 5.66 -21.80 -11.08
N ASP A 681 6.64 -21.08 -11.63
CA ASP A 681 7.29 -19.91 -11.03
C ASP A 681 6.47 -18.60 -11.19
N GLY A 682 5.27 -18.68 -11.78
CA GLY A 682 4.36 -17.55 -11.93
C GLY A 682 4.57 -16.70 -13.19
N LYS A 683 5.44 -17.11 -14.12
CA LYS A 683 5.67 -16.36 -15.36
C LYS A 683 4.55 -16.62 -16.38
N LEU A 684 3.87 -15.53 -16.77
CA LEU A 684 2.89 -15.51 -17.88
C LEU A 684 3.55 -14.98 -19.16
N THR A 685 3.41 -15.71 -20.27
CA THR A 685 3.75 -15.26 -21.62
C THR A 685 2.48 -15.34 -22.47
N ALA A 686 2.09 -14.26 -23.14
CA ALA A 686 0.96 -14.24 -24.06
C ALA A 686 1.26 -13.32 -25.25
N LYS A 687 1.20 -13.83 -26.48
CA LYS A 687 1.34 -13.04 -27.72
C LYS A 687 -0.04 -12.70 -28.28
N ASN A 688 -0.23 -11.46 -28.73
CA ASN A 688 -1.48 -10.93 -29.31
C ASN A 688 -2.72 -11.08 -28.40
N ALA A 689 -2.57 -10.89 -27.09
CA ALA A 689 -3.69 -10.95 -26.15
C ALA A 689 -4.55 -9.67 -26.20
N ASP A 690 -5.88 -9.84 -26.29
CA ASP A 690 -6.86 -8.78 -26.02
C ASP A 690 -7.43 -8.96 -24.60
N ILE A 691 -7.26 -7.96 -23.75
CA ILE A 691 -7.75 -7.96 -22.37
C ILE A 691 -8.81 -6.85 -22.25
N SER A 692 -10.08 -7.23 -22.44
CA SER A 692 -11.22 -6.31 -22.40
C SER A 692 -11.75 -6.00 -20.98
N GLY A 693 -11.17 -6.62 -19.95
CA GLY A 693 -11.45 -6.38 -18.53
C GLY A 693 -10.41 -5.52 -17.80
N SER A 694 -10.40 -5.56 -16.46
CA SER A 694 -9.40 -4.88 -15.62
C SER A 694 -8.28 -5.84 -15.19
N VAL A 695 -7.02 -5.41 -15.31
CA VAL A 695 -5.89 -6.11 -14.67
C VAL A 695 -5.59 -5.42 -13.34
N ASN A 696 -5.93 -6.06 -12.21
CA ASN A 696 -5.61 -5.56 -10.87
C ASN A 696 -4.33 -6.22 -10.34
N ALA A 697 -3.22 -5.47 -10.32
CA ALA A 697 -1.98 -5.88 -9.69
C ALA A 697 -1.82 -5.15 -8.36
N ASN A 698 -1.95 -5.86 -7.23
CA ASN A 698 -1.85 -5.26 -5.90
C ASN A 698 -0.40 -4.93 -5.49
N SER A 699 0.59 -5.50 -6.18
CA SER A 699 2.03 -5.23 -6.02
C SER A 699 2.82 -5.85 -7.18
N GLY A 700 3.87 -5.18 -7.70
CA GLY A 700 4.77 -5.74 -8.72
C GLY A 700 5.60 -4.70 -9.48
N THR A 701 6.64 -5.14 -10.19
CA THR A 701 7.49 -4.28 -11.05
C THR A 701 7.35 -4.71 -12.51
N LEU A 702 7.04 -3.77 -13.41
CA LEU A 702 7.06 -3.99 -14.85
C LEU A 702 8.44 -3.58 -15.40
N ASN A 703 9.26 -4.55 -15.82
CA ASN A 703 10.58 -4.31 -16.40
C ASN A 703 10.56 -4.52 -17.92
N ASN A 704 11.33 -3.72 -18.67
CA ASN A 704 11.48 -3.83 -20.13
C ASN A 704 10.17 -3.74 -20.93
N VAL A 705 9.29 -2.82 -20.55
CA VAL A 705 8.03 -2.56 -21.28
C VAL A 705 8.31 -1.72 -22.53
N THR A 706 7.97 -2.23 -23.71
CA THR A 706 7.98 -1.48 -24.97
C THR A 706 6.54 -1.19 -25.40
N ILE A 707 6.20 0.09 -25.56
CA ILE A 707 4.92 0.55 -26.13
C ILE A 707 5.19 0.93 -27.59
N ASN A 708 4.64 0.17 -28.54
CA ASN A 708 4.97 0.35 -29.96
C ASN A 708 4.35 1.61 -30.60
N GLU A 709 3.23 2.10 -30.06
CA GLU A 709 2.53 3.28 -30.59
C GLU A 709 2.18 4.28 -29.49
N ASN A 710 1.06 4.11 -28.79
CA ASN A 710 0.56 5.07 -27.80
C ASN A 710 0.09 4.39 -26.51
N CYS A 711 0.31 5.06 -25.37
CA CYS A 711 -0.26 4.69 -24.07
C CYS A 711 -1.05 5.88 -23.51
N GLN A 712 -2.33 5.67 -23.17
CA GLN A 712 -3.19 6.71 -22.60
C GLN A 712 -3.53 6.38 -21.15
N ILE A 713 -2.96 7.13 -20.20
CA ILE A 713 -3.26 7.02 -18.77
C ILE A 713 -4.38 8.00 -18.43
N LYS A 714 -5.59 7.49 -18.16
CA LYS A 714 -6.78 8.31 -17.84
C LYS A 714 -6.85 8.76 -16.37
N GLY A 715 -5.88 8.36 -15.54
CA GLY A 715 -5.77 8.68 -14.10
C GLY A 715 -4.43 9.34 -13.73
N LYS A 716 -4.05 9.33 -12.44
CA LYS A 716 -2.78 9.90 -11.94
C LYS A 716 -1.61 8.92 -12.10
N LEU A 717 -0.56 9.32 -12.82
CA LEU A 717 0.75 8.65 -12.83
C LEU A 717 1.65 9.32 -11.78
N SER A 718 2.09 8.56 -10.78
CA SER A 718 3.16 8.98 -9.86
C SER A 718 4.39 8.14 -10.17
N ALA A 719 5.46 8.79 -10.59
CA ALA A 719 6.72 8.13 -10.94
C ALA A 719 7.87 8.90 -10.28
N ASN A 720 8.79 8.17 -9.63
CA ASN A 720 10.00 8.75 -9.06
C ASN A 720 10.99 9.20 -10.15
N GLN A 721 10.95 8.57 -11.34
CA GLN A 721 11.78 8.87 -12.49
C GLN A 721 11.04 8.51 -13.79
N ILE A 722 11.14 9.36 -14.81
CA ILE A 722 10.55 9.18 -16.16
C ILE A 722 11.68 9.42 -17.18
N GLU A 723 11.83 8.56 -18.19
CA GLU A 723 12.78 8.74 -19.30
C GLU A 723 12.04 8.98 -20.64
N GLY A 724 12.33 10.10 -21.28
CA GLY A 724 11.65 10.74 -22.43
C GLY A 724 11.91 12.26 -22.38
N ASP A 725 11.56 13.08 -23.38
CA ASP A 725 12.01 14.51 -23.44
C ASP A 725 11.43 15.39 -22.29
N ILE A 726 12.06 15.27 -21.13
CA ILE A 726 12.14 16.27 -20.05
C ILE A 726 13.12 17.37 -20.48
N VAL A 727 14.08 17.00 -21.35
CA VAL A 727 15.18 17.80 -21.93
C VAL A 727 15.38 17.44 -23.41
N LYS A 728 15.58 18.43 -24.29
CA LYS A 728 15.92 18.29 -25.71
C LYS A 728 17.17 19.13 -26.04
N THR A 729 18.20 18.51 -26.60
CA THR A 729 19.49 19.16 -26.84
C THR A 729 19.85 19.19 -28.32
N VAL A 730 20.40 20.30 -28.80
CA VAL A 730 20.93 20.47 -30.16
C VAL A 730 22.34 21.04 -30.08
N SER A 731 23.28 20.45 -30.81
CA SER A 731 24.66 20.94 -30.96
C SER A 731 24.96 21.30 -32.41
N LYS A 732 25.73 22.36 -32.65
CA LYS A 732 26.18 22.74 -34.00
C LYS A 732 27.48 23.55 -33.96
N SER A 733 28.47 23.16 -34.77
CA SER A 733 29.71 23.93 -34.95
C SER A 733 29.46 25.22 -35.71
N PHE A 734 30.15 26.29 -35.30
CA PHE A 734 30.15 27.54 -36.04
C PHE A 734 30.78 27.37 -37.43
N PRO A 735 30.27 28.06 -38.47
CA PRO A 735 30.93 28.09 -39.77
C PRO A 735 32.37 28.60 -39.61
N ARG A 736 33.33 27.82 -40.12
CA ARG A 736 34.77 28.11 -39.99
C ARG A 736 35.54 27.68 -41.22
N THR A 737 36.62 28.40 -41.51
CA THR A 737 37.69 27.97 -42.42
C THR A 737 38.69 27.10 -41.65
N SER A 738 39.78 26.68 -42.30
CA SER A 738 40.87 25.98 -41.62
C SER A 738 41.56 26.82 -40.53
N THR A 739 41.40 28.15 -40.55
CA THR A 739 42.13 29.06 -39.67
C THR A 739 41.24 29.91 -38.77
N TYR A 740 39.98 30.21 -39.13
CA TYR A 740 39.12 31.07 -38.32
C TYR A 740 37.62 30.77 -38.45
N ALA A 741 36.84 31.13 -37.43
CA ALA A 741 35.38 31.03 -37.46
C ALA A 741 34.73 32.35 -37.94
N SER A 742 33.82 32.25 -38.90
CA SER A 742 33.04 33.41 -39.38
C SER A 742 31.72 32.92 -39.97
N GLY A 743 30.61 33.40 -39.43
CA GLY A 743 29.27 33.03 -39.88
C GLY A 743 28.23 33.09 -38.77
N THR A 744 27.02 32.63 -39.09
CA THR A 744 25.86 32.73 -38.20
C THR A 744 25.17 31.38 -38.02
N ILE A 745 24.81 31.04 -36.79
CA ILE A 745 23.89 29.95 -36.45
C ILE A 745 22.59 30.55 -35.93
N THR A 746 21.46 30.13 -36.51
CA THR A 746 20.12 30.45 -35.99
C THR A 746 19.51 29.20 -35.39
N VAL A 747 19.14 29.27 -34.12
CA VAL A 747 18.40 28.24 -33.40
C VAL A 747 16.96 28.70 -33.25
N ARG A 748 16.04 27.93 -33.84
CA ARG A 748 14.59 28.15 -33.72
C ARG A 748 14.03 27.06 -32.82
N ILE A 749 13.49 27.47 -31.68
CA ILE A 749 12.84 26.58 -30.72
C ILE A 749 11.35 26.88 -30.82
N SER A 750 10.61 25.93 -31.39
CA SER A 750 9.15 25.95 -31.38
C SER A 750 8.70 25.03 -30.26
N ASP A 751 7.90 25.56 -29.34
CA ASP A 751 7.28 24.79 -28.27
C ASP A 751 5.76 24.94 -28.36
N ASP A 752 5.06 23.82 -28.38
CA ASP A 752 3.60 23.71 -28.38
C ASP A 752 3.08 23.23 -27.01
N GLN A 753 3.98 23.06 -26.03
CA GLN A 753 3.67 22.49 -24.74
C GLN A 753 3.19 23.56 -23.74
N LYS A 754 2.36 23.12 -22.79
CA LYS A 754 1.60 23.98 -21.85
C LYS A 754 2.36 24.32 -20.56
N PHE A 755 3.68 24.16 -20.52
CA PHE A 755 4.49 24.41 -19.34
C PHE A 755 5.78 25.12 -19.73
N ASP A 756 6.28 25.96 -18.82
CA ASP A 756 7.48 26.76 -19.06
C ASP A 756 8.68 25.87 -19.40
N ARG A 757 9.49 26.35 -20.33
CA ARG A 757 10.80 25.78 -20.65
C ARG A 757 11.91 26.67 -20.14
N GLN A 758 13.02 26.03 -19.88
CA GLN A 758 14.28 26.68 -19.65
C GLN A 758 15.23 26.28 -20.77
N VAL A 759 15.72 27.26 -21.50
CA VAL A 759 16.70 27.09 -22.57
C VAL A 759 18.06 27.45 -22.01
N MET A 760 18.89 26.45 -21.77
CA MET A 760 20.24 26.60 -21.29
C MET A 760 21.22 26.59 -22.48
N ILE A 761 22.08 27.60 -22.50
CA ILE A 761 23.23 27.72 -23.40
C ILE A 761 24.47 27.53 -22.54
N PRO A 762 25.08 26.33 -22.56
CA PRO A 762 26.36 26.10 -21.91
C PRO A 762 27.46 27.02 -22.46
N PRO A 763 28.59 27.17 -21.74
CA PRO A 763 29.66 28.09 -22.13
C PRO A 763 30.13 27.92 -23.59
N VAL A 764 29.91 28.94 -24.41
CA VAL A 764 30.52 29.12 -25.73
C VAL A 764 31.81 29.89 -25.54
N LEU A 765 32.95 29.22 -25.73
CA LEU A 765 34.28 29.78 -25.54
C LEU A 765 34.79 30.31 -26.88
N PHE A 766 35.34 31.51 -26.92
CA PHE A 766 35.89 32.09 -28.14
C PHE A 766 37.14 32.94 -27.88
N ARG A 767 38.13 32.85 -28.77
CA ARG A 767 39.45 33.47 -28.59
C ARG A 767 40.11 33.73 -29.94
N GLY A 768 40.84 34.84 -30.03
CA GLY A 768 41.74 35.14 -31.13
C GLY A 768 43.19 34.66 -30.91
N GLY A 769 43.93 34.49 -31.99
CA GLY A 769 45.34 34.08 -31.96
C GLY A 769 46.29 35.25 -31.75
N LYS A 770 47.33 35.01 -30.93
CA LYS A 770 48.53 35.85 -30.86
C LYS A 770 49.55 35.31 -31.85
N HIS A 771 50.09 36.19 -32.68
CA HIS A 771 51.11 35.84 -33.66
C HIS A 771 52.39 36.58 -33.38
N GLU A 772 53.50 35.90 -33.61
CA GLU A 772 54.84 36.45 -33.42
C GLU A 772 55.52 36.49 -34.78
N ASN A 773 56.15 37.62 -35.09
CA ASN A 773 56.99 37.76 -36.26
C ASN A 773 58.29 38.44 -35.85
N PHE A 774 59.38 38.09 -36.52
CA PHE A 774 60.67 38.74 -36.33
C PHE A 774 60.94 39.62 -37.53
N ASN A 775 61.23 40.91 -37.30
CA ASN A 775 61.66 41.78 -38.38
C ASN A 775 63.10 41.42 -38.83
N SER A 776 63.58 42.04 -39.92
CA SER A 776 64.94 41.82 -40.45
C SER A 776 66.07 42.13 -39.45
N ASN A 777 65.76 42.82 -38.35
CA ASN A 777 66.69 43.17 -37.27
C ASN A 777 66.53 42.26 -36.04
N ASN A 778 65.86 41.12 -36.19
CA ASN A 778 65.59 40.13 -35.13
C ASN A 778 64.78 40.69 -33.94
N GLN A 779 64.03 41.80 -34.12
CA GLN A 779 63.12 42.31 -33.11
C GLN A 779 61.76 41.64 -33.24
N GLN A 780 61.25 41.13 -32.12
CA GLN A 780 59.97 40.43 -32.03
C GLN A 780 58.81 41.45 -32.08
N SER A 781 57.90 41.28 -33.02
CA SER A 781 56.67 42.05 -33.16
C SER A 781 55.46 41.13 -33.05
N TYR A 782 54.42 41.61 -32.38
CA TYR A 782 53.20 40.85 -32.16
C TYR A 782 52.05 41.45 -32.96
N TRP A 783 51.23 40.59 -33.54
CA TRP A 783 49.93 40.98 -34.08
C TRP A 783 48.86 40.01 -33.61
N TYR A 784 47.63 40.50 -33.48
CA TYR A 784 46.53 39.75 -32.91
C TYR A 784 45.44 39.54 -33.94
N SER A 785 44.87 38.34 -33.94
CA SER A 785 43.56 38.09 -34.53
C SER A 785 42.50 38.40 -33.46
N THR A 786 41.40 39.02 -33.87
CA THR A 786 40.26 39.30 -33.00
C THR A 786 39.12 38.35 -33.35
N CYS A 787 38.54 37.70 -32.34
CA CYS A 787 37.31 36.91 -32.47
C CYS A 787 36.17 37.66 -31.75
N ARG A 788 35.07 37.89 -32.44
CA ARG A 788 33.88 38.55 -31.88
C ARG A 788 32.69 37.62 -31.94
N LEU A 789 32.01 37.46 -30.80
CA LEU A 789 30.75 36.74 -30.69
C LEU A 789 29.63 37.72 -30.37
N ARG A 790 28.58 37.71 -31.19
CA ARG A 790 27.35 38.47 -31.02
C ARG A 790 26.18 37.50 -30.91
N VAL A 791 25.34 37.65 -29.89
CA VAL A 791 24.15 36.83 -29.65
C VAL A 791 22.92 37.71 -29.56
N THR A 792 21.88 37.36 -30.30
CA THR A 792 20.58 38.02 -30.23
C THR A 792 19.47 37.05 -29.86
N ARG A 793 18.52 37.53 -29.05
CA ARG A 793 17.27 36.84 -28.69
C ARG A 793 16.12 37.57 -29.36
N ASN A 794 15.40 36.90 -30.26
CA ASN A 794 14.29 37.48 -31.03
C ASN A 794 14.66 38.83 -31.69
N GLY A 795 15.91 38.95 -32.18
CA GLY A 795 16.44 40.17 -32.81
C GLY A 795 17.08 41.18 -31.84
N GLN A 796 16.83 41.09 -30.53
CA GLN A 796 17.45 41.95 -29.52
C GLN A 796 18.82 41.44 -29.11
N GLU A 797 19.84 42.30 -29.09
CA GLU A 797 21.19 41.94 -28.66
C GLU A 797 21.23 41.64 -27.15
N ILE A 798 21.73 40.45 -26.80
CA ILE A 798 21.91 40.01 -25.41
C ILE A 798 23.38 39.80 -25.04
N PHE A 799 24.27 39.70 -26.04
CA PHE A 799 25.71 39.59 -25.84
C PHE A 799 26.47 40.05 -27.07
N ASN A 800 27.59 40.76 -26.87
CA ASN A 800 28.43 41.25 -27.95
C ASN A 800 29.81 41.62 -27.41
N GLN A 801 30.79 40.75 -27.62
CA GLN A 801 32.15 40.96 -27.12
C GLN A 801 33.18 40.48 -28.13
N SER A 802 34.33 41.17 -28.16
CA SER A 802 35.50 40.84 -28.97
C SER A 802 36.67 40.48 -28.08
N THR A 803 37.42 39.45 -28.47
CA THR A 803 38.62 38.98 -27.76
C THR A 803 39.80 38.83 -28.71
N THR A 804 40.99 39.21 -28.24
CA THR A 804 42.27 38.94 -28.89
C THR A 804 42.82 37.63 -28.34
N ASP A 805 43.97 37.64 -27.67
CA ASP A 805 44.62 36.49 -27.06
C ASP A 805 44.04 36.06 -25.71
N ALA A 806 43.05 36.76 -25.15
CA ALA A 806 42.29 36.32 -23.98
C ALA A 806 41.07 35.48 -24.37
N GLN A 807 40.65 34.54 -23.52
CA GLN A 807 39.47 33.71 -23.77
C GLN A 807 38.18 34.45 -23.35
N GLY A 808 37.23 34.58 -24.27
CA GLY A 808 35.88 35.04 -24.02
C GLY A 808 34.92 33.89 -23.79
N VAL A 809 33.84 34.15 -23.04
CA VAL A 809 32.84 33.14 -22.67
C VAL A 809 31.45 33.74 -22.77
N PHE A 810 30.51 33.02 -23.40
CA PHE A 810 29.09 33.30 -23.33
C PHE A 810 28.34 32.08 -22.77
N SER A 811 27.55 32.26 -21.72
CA SER A 811 26.59 31.26 -21.25
C SER A 811 25.31 31.96 -20.81
N SER A 812 24.18 31.29 -20.94
CA SER A 812 22.90 31.90 -20.58
C SER A 812 21.86 30.85 -20.24
N VAL A 813 20.96 31.21 -19.34
CA VAL A 813 19.74 30.46 -19.05
C VAL A 813 18.57 31.38 -19.40
N ILE A 814 17.76 30.94 -20.35
CA ILE A 814 16.70 31.74 -20.96
C ILE A 814 15.37 31.06 -20.67
N ASP A 815 14.53 31.74 -19.91
CA ASP A 815 13.16 31.28 -19.70
C ASP A 815 12.32 31.49 -20.96
N MET A 816 11.57 30.45 -21.31
CA MET A 816 10.58 30.44 -22.38
C MET A 816 9.22 30.05 -21.77
N PRO A 817 8.34 31.03 -21.50
CA PRO A 817 7.03 30.78 -20.90
C PRO A 817 6.16 29.86 -21.75
N ALA A 818 5.29 29.11 -21.08
CA ALA A 818 4.29 28.26 -21.72
C ALA A 818 3.45 29.02 -22.76
N GLY A 819 3.23 28.43 -23.93
CA GLY A 819 2.30 28.97 -24.93
C GLY A 819 2.74 30.25 -25.64
N GLN A 820 3.99 30.73 -25.46
CA GLN A 820 4.54 31.78 -26.32
C GLN A 820 5.38 31.14 -27.45
N GLY A 821 5.07 31.53 -28.69
CA GLY A 821 5.64 30.97 -29.91
C GLY A 821 7.16 31.07 -30.05
N THR A 822 7.64 30.64 -31.21
CA THR A 822 9.04 30.38 -31.58
C THR A 822 10.06 31.32 -30.92
N LEU A 823 10.92 30.79 -30.06
CA LEU A 823 12.12 31.48 -29.59
C LEU A 823 13.22 31.35 -30.65
N THR A 824 13.76 32.48 -31.10
CA THR A 824 14.87 32.50 -32.05
C THR A 824 16.12 33.08 -31.38
N LEU A 825 17.17 32.26 -31.30
CA LEU A 825 18.49 32.69 -30.87
C LEU A 825 19.41 32.73 -32.09
N THR A 826 20.08 33.86 -32.31
CA THR A 826 21.03 34.02 -33.41
C THR A 826 22.41 34.27 -32.85
N PHE A 827 23.37 33.43 -33.22
CA PHE A 827 24.77 33.52 -32.81
C PHE A 827 25.60 33.85 -34.04
N THR A 828 26.24 35.02 -34.05
CA THR A 828 27.10 35.47 -35.13
C THR A 828 28.53 35.58 -34.61
N VAL A 829 29.43 34.81 -35.22
CA VAL A 829 30.86 34.92 -34.97
C VAL A 829 31.52 35.64 -36.14
N SER A 830 32.41 36.56 -35.85
CA SER A 830 33.22 37.25 -36.86
C SER A 830 34.68 37.31 -36.41
N SER A 831 35.59 37.04 -37.34
CA SER A 831 37.03 37.05 -37.09
C SER A 831 37.71 38.09 -37.98
N SER A 832 38.64 38.86 -37.41
CA SER A 832 39.44 39.84 -38.14
C SER A 832 40.91 39.74 -37.77
N GLY A 833 41.80 39.80 -38.77
CA GLY A 833 43.24 39.88 -38.57
C GLY A 833 43.70 41.33 -38.64
N ALA A 834 44.73 41.69 -37.88
CA ALA A 834 45.41 42.97 -38.05
C ALA A 834 46.00 43.10 -39.47
N ASN A 835 46.03 44.31 -40.03
CA ASN A 835 46.70 44.63 -41.31
C ASN A 835 46.24 43.80 -42.54
N ASN A 836 44.97 43.36 -42.58
CA ASN A 836 44.40 42.47 -43.63
C ASN A 836 45.02 41.06 -43.69
N TRP A 837 45.67 40.60 -42.62
CA TRP A 837 46.16 39.22 -42.53
C TRP A 837 45.01 38.23 -42.32
N THR A 838 45.19 37.00 -42.80
CA THR A 838 44.22 35.92 -42.54
C THR A 838 44.15 35.68 -41.03
N PRO A 839 42.97 35.84 -40.39
CA PRO A 839 42.88 35.67 -38.95
C PRO A 839 43.09 34.21 -38.55
N THR A 840 43.55 34.00 -37.32
CA THR A 840 43.44 32.71 -36.64
C THR A 840 42.60 32.85 -35.38
N THR A 841 41.46 32.18 -35.32
CA THR A 841 40.54 32.27 -34.17
C THR A 841 39.98 30.90 -33.83
N SER A 842 39.54 30.75 -32.58
CA SER A 842 38.93 29.53 -32.06
C SER A 842 37.59 29.86 -31.42
N ILE A 843 36.59 29.02 -31.66
CA ILE A 843 35.29 29.06 -30.98
C ILE A 843 34.81 27.63 -30.76
N SER A 844 34.20 27.36 -29.60
CA SER A 844 33.58 26.06 -29.31
C SER A 844 32.28 25.90 -30.09
N ASP A 845 31.80 24.66 -30.20
CA ASP A 845 30.51 24.38 -30.78
C ASP A 845 29.37 24.98 -29.93
N LEU A 846 28.28 25.36 -30.59
CA LEU A 846 27.09 25.84 -29.90
C LEU A 846 26.27 24.64 -29.41
N LEU A 847 26.09 24.52 -28.10
CA LEU A 847 25.16 23.59 -27.48
C LEU A 847 23.94 24.36 -26.97
N VAL A 848 22.74 23.86 -27.26
CA VAL A 848 21.47 24.41 -26.76
C VAL A 848 20.68 23.28 -26.13
N VAL A 849 20.32 23.45 -24.87
CA VAL A 849 19.57 22.49 -24.07
C VAL A 849 18.22 23.12 -23.72
N VAL A 850 17.11 22.48 -24.08
CA VAL A 850 15.75 22.93 -23.77
C VAL A 850 15.17 21.95 -22.77
N MET A 851 14.85 22.39 -21.56
CA MET A 851 14.30 21.52 -20.51
C MET A 851 13.01 22.08 -19.94
N LYS A 852 12.20 21.24 -19.29
CA LYS A 852 11.08 21.72 -18.47
C LYS A 852 11.61 22.63 -17.37
N LYS A 853 11.07 23.86 -17.26
CA LYS A 853 11.40 24.76 -16.15
C LYS A 853 10.78 24.17 -14.88
N SER A 854 11.61 23.87 -13.89
CA SER A 854 11.14 23.42 -12.58
C SER A 854 10.28 24.51 -11.95
N THR A 855 9.07 24.16 -11.51
CA THR A 855 8.30 24.98 -10.57
C THR A 855 9.13 25.08 -9.29
N ALA A 856 9.49 26.31 -8.90
CA ALA A 856 10.08 26.57 -7.59
C ALA A 856 9.33 25.80 -6.50
N GLY A 857 10.07 25.04 -5.68
CA GLY A 857 9.48 24.11 -4.70
C GLY A 857 10.27 22.81 -4.47
N ILE A 858 11.44 22.63 -5.09
CA ILE A 858 12.36 21.54 -4.71
C ILE A 858 13.43 22.14 -3.79
N SER A 859 13.29 21.93 -2.48
CA SER A 859 14.37 22.01 -1.52
C SER A 859 14.96 20.61 -1.33
N ILE A 860 16.28 20.48 -1.50
CA ILE A 860 17.03 19.30 -1.08
C ILE A 860 17.74 19.71 0.20
N SER A 861 17.37 19.07 1.31
CA SER A 861 18.19 18.99 2.53
C SER A 861 19.29 17.95 2.35
#